data_AF-A0AA47MU62-F1
#
_entry.id   AF-A0AA47MU62-F1
#
_cell.length_a   1.000
_cell.length_b   1.000
_cell.length_c   1.000
_cell.angle_alpha   90.00
_cell.angle_beta   90.00
_cell.angle_gamma   90.00
#
_symmetry.space_group_name_H-M   'P 1'
#
loop_
_entity.id
_entity.type
_entity.pdbx_description
1 polymer ?
#
loop_
_entity_poly.entity_id
_entity_poly.type
_entity_poly.pdbx_seq_one_letter_code
_entity_poly.pdbx_strand_id
1 'polypeptide(L)'
;MFRASIVKAADQSCGRKVVGACRGGNSRTRWWTPAARDAVKLKKESYRTFLACGTPEAAGRYRQAKRSAAVAVTEAKTRTWEEFGEAMENDFRTASKRFWTTIRRLRRGKQCIVNTVYGGDGALLTSTRDVVDRWKEYFEDLLNPTDTPSGKEAGPGDSGVGPPISGAEVAEVVRKLLGGRAPGVDEVRPEFLKALDVVGLSWLTRLCSIAWTSGAVPLDWQTGVVVPLFKKGDRRVCSNYRGITLLSLPGKVYSGVLERRVRRIVEPRIQEEQCGFRPGRGTVDQLYTLCRILEGAWEFAQPVHMCFVDLEKAFDRVPRGVLWGVLREYGVSDPLIRAVRSLYDRCQSLVRIAGNKSDLFPVRVGLRQGCPLSPILFIIFMDRISRHSQGVEGVRFGDLRIGSLLFADDVVLMASSDRDLQLSLDRFAAECEAVGMRISTSKSESMVLNRKRVECTLRVGDEILPQVEEFKYLGVLFTSEGRMEREIDRRIGAASAVMRTLHGSVVVKRELSRKAKLSIYQSIYVPALTYGHELWVMTERTRSRVQAAEMSFLRRVAGLSLRDRVRSSVIREELGVDPLLLRVERSQMRWLGHLVRMPPGRLPGEVFRARPTGRRPRGRPRTRWRDYVSRLAWERLGIPQEELAEVAGEREVWASLLRLLPPRPDPG
;
A
#
# COMPACT_ATOMS: atom_id res chain seq x y z
N MET A 1 -5.45 35.78 -9.48
CA MET A 1 -6.75 36.18 -8.89
C MET A 1 -7.49 35.03 -8.24
N PHE A 2 -7.91 33.97 -8.95
CA PHE A 2 -8.70 32.85 -8.39
C PHE A 2 -8.18 32.27 -7.06
N ARG A 3 -6.90 31.90 -7.00
CA ARG A 3 -6.24 31.41 -5.77
C ARG A 3 -6.36 32.39 -4.60
N ALA A 4 -6.00 33.65 -4.83
CA ALA A 4 -6.00 34.68 -3.79
C ALA A 4 -7.42 34.91 -3.23
N SER A 5 -8.44 34.92 -4.10
CA SER A 5 -9.83 35.06 -3.69
C SER A 5 -10.30 33.91 -2.81
N ILE A 6 -10.00 32.66 -3.18
CA ILE A 6 -10.39 31.48 -2.37
C ILE A 6 -9.70 31.49 -1.02
N VAL A 7 -8.38 31.73 -1.00
CA VAL A 7 -7.62 31.74 0.26
C VAL A 7 -8.10 32.86 1.17
N LYS A 8 -8.34 34.07 0.62
CA LYS A 8 -8.87 35.20 1.38
C LYS A 8 -10.27 34.92 1.94
N ALA A 9 -11.17 34.38 1.14
CA ALA A 9 -12.51 34.01 1.59
C ALA A 9 -12.46 32.94 2.69
N ALA A 10 -11.65 31.90 2.52
CA ALA A 10 -11.47 30.87 3.54
C ALA A 10 -10.88 31.43 4.85
N ASP A 11 -9.93 32.36 4.74
CA ASP A 11 -9.33 33.03 5.90
C ASP A 11 -10.37 33.86 6.68
N GLN A 12 -11.22 34.60 5.95
CA GLN A 12 -12.31 35.39 6.53
C GLN A 12 -13.40 34.53 7.16
N SER A 13 -13.79 33.43 6.50
CA SER A 13 -14.90 32.58 6.95
C SER A 13 -14.51 31.55 8.01
N CYS A 14 -13.27 31.03 7.98
CA CYS A 14 -12.85 29.92 8.84
C CYS A 14 -11.79 30.30 9.88
N GLY A 15 -11.12 31.45 9.73
CA GLY A 15 -9.99 31.87 10.56
C GLY A 15 -8.72 31.03 10.38
N ARG A 16 -7.60 31.49 10.96
CA ARG A 16 -6.33 30.73 10.97
C ARG A 16 -6.14 30.02 12.30
N LYS A 17 -5.78 28.74 12.23
CA LYS A 17 -5.24 28.00 13.38
C LYS A 17 -3.83 27.52 13.06
N VAL A 18 -2.84 28.07 13.75
CA VAL A 18 -1.47 27.55 13.73
C VAL A 18 -1.46 26.22 14.48
N VAL A 19 -1.41 25.12 13.74
CA VAL A 19 -1.20 23.79 14.32
C VAL A 19 0.31 23.52 14.29
N GLY A 20 1.02 24.18 15.21
CA GLY A 20 2.47 24.32 15.15
C GLY A 20 3.09 24.55 16.52
N ALA A 21 2.93 23.57 17.40
CA ALA A 21 3.91 23.14 18.37
C ALA A 21 3.42 21.77 18.80
N CYS A 22 4.27 20.75 18.79
CA CYS A 22 3.99 19.62 19.65
C CYS A 22 3.93 20.17 21.07
N ARG A 23 2.74 20.54 21.56
CA ARG A 23 2.39 20.47 22.98
C ARG A 23 2.30 18.99 23.37
N GLY A 24 3.31 18.23 23.00
CA GLY A 24 3.57 16.89 23.45
C GLY A 24 4.69 17.03 24.46
N GLY A 25 4.36 17.52 25.65
CA GLY A 25 5.17 17.19 26.82
C GLY A 25 5.42 15.68 26.76
N ASN A 26 6.68 15.27 26.89
CA ASN A 26 7.09 13.89 26.73
C ASN A 26 6.16 13.01 27.59
N SER A 27 5.32 12.18 26.97
CA SER A 27 4.33 11.38 27.73
C SER A 27 5.02 10.46 28.75
N ARG A 28 6.31 10.14 28.50
CA ARG A 28 7.20 9.41 29.39
C ARG A 28 7.62 10.18 30.65
N THR A 29 7.35 11.48 30.77
CA THR A 29 7.66 12.29 31.96
C THR A 29 6.41 12.94 32.55
N ARG A 30 5.22 12.69 32.00
CA ARG A 30 3.96 13.23 32.54
C ARG A 30 3.68 12.74 33.98
N TRP A 31 4.16 11.55 34.33
CA TRP A 31 4.11 10.99 35.68
C TRP A 31 5.10 11.66 36.64
N TRP A 32 6.02 12.51 36.17
CA TRP A 32 6.97 13.24 37.03
C TRP A 32 6.31 14.47 37.66
N THR A 33 5.28 14.21 38.46
CA THR A 33 4.53 15.22 39.20
C THR A 33 5.37 15.84 40.32
N PRO A 34 5.00 17.02 40.86
CA PRO A 34 5.65 17.59 42.04
C PRO A 34 5.71 16.57 43.20
N ALA A 35 4.60 15.90 43.50
CA ALA A 35 4.56 14.85 44.53
C ALA A 35 5.57 13.70 44.30
N ALA A 36 5.69 13.20 43.07
CA ALA A 36 6.67 12.16 42.74
C ALA A 36 8.12 12.68 42.85
N ARG A 37 8.34 13.94 42.47
CA ARG A 37 9.65 14.60 42.55
C ARG A 37 10.08 14.79 44.01
N ASP A 38 9.18 15.27 44.85
CA ASP A 38 9.45 15.56 46.27
C ASP A 38 9.71 14.27 47.04
N ALA A 39 8.93 13.22 46.79
CA ALA A 39 9.17 11.90 47.38
C ALA A 39 10.53 11.30 46.96
N VAL A 40 10.93 11.46 45.69
CA VAL A 40 12.25 11.02 45.22
C VAL A 40 13.39 11.88 45.79
N LYS A 41 13.16 13.19 45.97
CA LYS A 41 14.11 14.10 46.61
C LYS A 41 14.35 13.68 48.07
N LEU A 42 13.28 13.46 48.83
CA LEU A 42 13.33 12.97 50.22
C LEU A 42 14.04 11.62 50.32
N LYS A 43 13.80 10.69 49.38
CA LYS A 43 14.54 9.42 49.32
C LYS A 43 16.06 9.65 49.15
N LYS A 44 16.46 10.58 48.27
CA LYS A 44 17.88 10.89 48.03
C LYS A 44 18.52 11.56 49.24
N GLU A 45 17.82 12.48 49.89
CA GLU A 45 18.26 13.15 51.11
C GLU A 45 18.45 12.15 52.25
N SER A 46 17.45 11.31 52.54
CA SER A 46 17.53 10.25 53.55
C SER A 46 18.61 9.21 53.26
N TYR A 47 18.93 8.96 51.98
CA TYR A 47 20.04 8.07 51.60
C TYR A 47 21.40 8.70 51.90
N ARG A 48 21.57 10.00 51.65
CA ARG A 48 22.80 10.73 52.01
C ARG A 48 23.00 10.77 53.52
N THR A 49 21.93 11.00 54.29
CA THR A 49 21.99 10.97 55.76
C THR A 49 22.34 9.58 56.29
N PHE A 50 21.80 8.51 55.68
CA PHE A 50 22.17 7.14 56.02
C PHE A 50 23.65 6.84 55.75
N LEU A 51 24.18 7.28 54.60
CA LEU A 51 25.60 7.12 54.26
C LEU A 51 26.53 7.92 55.20
N ALA A 52 26.12 9.09 55.65
CA ALA A 52 26.93 9.95 56.51
C ALA A 52 26.95 9.48 57.97
N CYS A 53 25.81 9.05 58.52
CA CYS A 53 25.69 8.75 59.95
C CYS A 53 25.73 7.26 60.28
N GLY A 54 25.39 6.37 59.34
CA GLY A 54 25.40 4.91 59.53
C GLY A 54 24.41 4.36 60.57
N THR A 55 23.55 5.19 61.17
CA THR A 55 22.71 4.78 62.30
C THR A 55 21.49 3.93 61.89
N PRO A 56 20.98 3.04 62.77
CA PRO A 56 19.77 2.26 62.53
C PRO A 56 18.53 3.12 62.22
N GLU A 57 18.43 4.29 62.84
CA GLU A 57 17.35 5.27 62.62
C GLU A 57 17.42 5.91 61.23
N ALA A 58 18.61 6.31 60.78
CA ALA A 58 18.82 6.84 59.44
C ALA A 58 18.51 5.76 58.38
N ALA A 59 18.85 4.50 58.65
CA ALA A 59 18.48 3.35 57.81
C ALA A 59 16.96 3.11 57.78
N GLY A 60 16.25 3.31 58.90
CA GLY A 60 14.79 3.25 59.00
C GLY A 60 14.11 4.36 58.17
N ARG A 61 14.57 5.61 58.32
CA ARG A 61 14.09 6.77 57.55
C ARG A 61 14.31 6.60 56.05
N TYR A 62 15.47 6.08 55.63
CA TYR A 62 15.71 5.76 54.23
C TYR A 62 14.75 4.67 53.70
N ARG A 63 14.53 3.58 54.45
CA ARG A 63 13.59 2.52 54.05
C ARG A 63 12.17 3.03 53.89
N GLN A 64 11.71 3.91 54.78
CA GLN A 64 10.40 4.55 54.69
C GLN A 64 10.32 5.48 53.47
N ALA A 65 11.28 6.39 53.28
CA ALA A 65 11.32 7.29 52.13
C ALA A 65 11.43 6.53 50.78
N LYS A 66 12.17 5.41 50.75
CA LYS A 66 12.25 4.52 49.58
C LYS A 66 10.88 3.91 49.24
N ARG A 67 10.13 3.44 50.23
CA ARG A 67 8.77 2.91 50.03
C ARG A 67 7.81 4.00 49.57
N SER A 68 7.79 5.15 50.24
CA SER A 68 6.92 6.28 49.86
C SER A 68 7.22 6.78 48.44
N ALA A 69 8.50 6.89 48.07
CA ALA A 69 8.89 7.23 46.70
C ALA A 69 8.45 6.18 45.69
N ALA A 70 8.54 4.89 46.02
CA ALA A 70 8.07 3.82 45.13
C ALA A 70 6.55 3.87 44.92
N VAL A 71 5.78 4.09 45.99
CA VAL A 71 4.32 4.26 45.93
C VAL A 71 3.94 5.48 45.08
N ALA A 72 4.47 6.66 45.41
CA ALA A 72 4.15 7.90 44.70
C ALA A 72 4.50 7.83 43.20
N VAL A 73 5.63 7.21 42.84
CA VAL A 73 6.01 6.99 41.45
C VAL A 73 5.07 6.01 40.75
N THR A 74 4.63 4.97 41.45
CA THR A 74 3.72 3.96 40.90
C THR A 74 2.34 4.56 40.66
N GLU A 75 1.78 5.26 41.65
CA GLU A 75 0.49 5.95 41.54
C GLU A 75 0.51 7.00 40.42
N ALA A 76 1.55 7.83 40.35
CA ALA A 76 1.65 8.85 39.30
C ALA A 76 1.75 8.23 37.90
N LYS A 77 2.46 7.09 37.75
CA LYS A 77 2.51 6.33 36.49
C LYS A 77 1.17 5.72 36.14
N THR A 78 0.47 5.13 37.11
CA THR A 78 -0.86 4.53 36.94
C THR A 78 -1.86 5.58 36.47
N ARG A 79 -1.96 6.70 37.20
CA ARG A 79 -2.85 7.83 36.86
C ARG A 79 -2.57 8.40 35.48
N THR A 80 -1.31 8.61 35.12
CA THR A 80 -0.93 9.09 33.78
C THR A 80 -1.41 8.14 32.68
N TRP A 81 -1.38 6.83 32.95
CA TRP A 81 -1.82 5.79 32.01
C TRP A 81 -3.33 5.63 31.96
N GLU A 82 -4.05 5.90 33.05
CA GLU A 82 -5.52 5.99 33.11
C GLU A 82 -6.01 7.17 32.29
N GLU A 83 -5.49 8.38 32.56
CA GLU A 83 -5.81 9.61 31.82
C GLU A 83 -5.54 9.45 30.31
N PHE A 84 -4.48 8.71 29.94
CA PHE A 84 -4.22 8.38 28.54
C PHE A 84 -5.29 7.48 27.92
N GLY A 85 -5.74 6.46 28.66
CA GLY A 85 -6.80 5.55 28.22
C GLY A 85 -8.14 6.27 28.05
N GLU A 86 -8.52 7.09 29.03
CA GLU A 86 -9.73 7.92 29.01
C GLU A 86 -9.71 8.91 27.84
N ALA A 87 -8.57 9.59 27.62
CA ALA A 87 -8.41 10.50 26.50
C ALA A 87 -8.56 9.78 25.15
N MET A 88 -8.01 8.56 25.02
CA MET A 88 -8.19 7.76 23.81
C MET A 88 -9.62 7.28 23.61
N GLU A 89 -10.33 6.90 24.67
CA GLU A 89 -11.75 6.53 24.61
C GLU A 89 -12.61 7.75 24.21
N ASN A 90 -12.33 8.92 24.77
CA ASN A 90 -12.99 10.16 24.37
C ASN A 90 -12.71 10.51 22.90
N ASP A 91 -11.45 10.39 22.46
CA ASP A 91 -11.06 10.56 21.05
C ASP A 91 -11.78 9.54 20.15
N PHE A 92 -11.99 8.30 20.60
CA PHE A 92 -12.73 7.29 19.83
C PHE A 92 -14.19 7.71 19.60
N ARG A 93 -14.85 8.29 20.61
CA ARG A 93 -16.24 8.74 20.53
C ARG A 93 -16.43 10.06 19.79
N THR A 94 -15.56 11.03 20.07
CA THR A 94 -15.76 12.43 19.63
C THR A 94 -14.86 12.84 18.46
N ALA A 95 -13.70 12.19 18.30
CA ALA A 95 -12.66 12.62 17.37
C ALA A 95 -11.92 11.45 16.72
N SER A 96 -12.65 10.55 16.04
CA SER A 96 -12.12 9.29 15.45
C SER A 96 -10.79 9.46 14.69
N LYS A 97 -10.60 10.58 13.97
CA LYS A 97 -9.33 10.89 13.27
C LYS A 97 -8.13 11.00 14.23
N ARG A 98 -8.30 11.58 15.41
CA ARG A 98 -7.26 11.68 16.45
C ARG A 98 -6.96 10.31 17.04
N PHE A 99 -7.99 9.53 17.38
CA PHE A 99 -7.85 8.14 17.83
C PHE A 99 -6.97 7.33 16.86
N TRP A 100 -7.34 7.28 15.58
CA TRP A 100 -6.57 6.54 14.58
C TRP A 100 -5.16 7.11 14.31
N THR A 101 -4.94 8.38 14.58
CA THR A 101 -3.60 8.99 14.50
C THR A 101 -2.74 8.52 15.67
N THR A 102 -3.29 8.47 16.88
CA THR A 102 -2.63 7.92 18.07
C THR A 102 -2.30 6.44 17.90
N ILE A 103 -3.24 5.62 17.42
CA ILE A 103 -2.99 4.19 17.13
C ILE A 103 -1.86 4.01 16.10
N ARG A 104 -1.86 4.80 15.02
CA ARG A 104 -0.77 4.78 14.03
C ARG A 104 0.57 5.16 14.65
N ARG A 105 0.61 6.15 15.54
CA ARG A 105 1.83 6.56 16.26
C ARG A 105 2.33 5.46 17.19
N LEU A 106 1.45 4.81 17.94
CA LEU A 106 1.81 3.68 18.82
C LEU A 106 2.42 2.53 18.02
N ARG A 107 1.82 2.18 16.87
CA ARG A 107 2.31 1.10 16.00
C ARG A 107 3.65 1.41 15.33
N ARG A 108 3.87 2.66 14.92
CA ARG A 108 5.10 3.07 14.22
C ARG A 108 6.24 3.48 15.15
N GLY A 109 5.96 3.61 16.46
CA GLY A 109 6.90 4.16 17.44
C GLY A 109 7.14 5.66 17.29
N LYS A 110 8.11 6.20 18.04
CA LYS A 110 8.58 7.58 17.82
C LYS A 110 9.18 7.66 16.42
N GLN A 111 8.55 8.41 15.52
CA GLN A 111 9.20 8.82 14.29
C GLN A 111 10.20 9.91 14.67
N CYS A 112 11.50 9.60 14.68
CA CYS A 112 12.51 10.66 14.71
C CYS A 112 12.28 11.53 13.48
N ILE A 113 12.10 12.82 13.71
CA ILE A 113 12.21 13.81 12.64
C ILE A 113 13.65 13.68 12.15
N VAL A 114 13.82 13.49 10.84
CA VAL A 114 15.14 13.34 10.22
C VAL A 114 15.77 14.73 10.26
N ASN A 115 16.41 15.05 11.37
CA ASN A 115 17.21 16.25 11.51
C ASN A 115 18.64 16.02 11.02
N THR A 116 18.96 14.78 10.62
CA THR A 116 20.30 14.40 10.14
C THR A 116 20.22 13.47 8.95
N VAL A 117 21.03 13.74 7.93
CA VAL A 117 21.16 12.92 6.69
C VAL A 117 22.62 12.81 6.29
N TYR A 118 22.98 11.76 5.57
CA TYR A 118 24.31 11.65 4.99
C TYR A 118 24.43 12.51 3.73
N GLY A 119 25.52 13.27 3.63
CA GLY A 119 25.97 13.98 2.44
C GLY A 119 26.34 13.03 1.31
N GLY A 120 26.61 13.57 0.12
CA GLY A 120 27.10 12.78 -1.02
C GLY A 120 28.46 12.11 -0.75
N ASP A 121 29.27 12.74 0.10
CA ASP A 121 30.58 12.31 0.60
C ASP A 121 30.51 11.33 1.80
N GLY A 122 29.31 11.03 2.29
CA GLY A 122 29.10 10.20 3.48
C GLY A 122 29.19 10.94 4.82
N ALA A 123 29.43 12.26 4.84
CA ALA A 123 29.46 13.05 6.06
C ALA A 123 28.05 13.21 6.66
N LEU A 124 27.93 13.29 7.99
CA LEU A 124 26.63 13.45 8.65
C LEU A 124 26.26 14.94 8.73
N LEU A 125 25.26 15.35 7.94
CA LEU A 125 24.72 16.70 7.96
C LEU A 125 23.71 16.85 9.10
N THR A 126 23.82 17.93 9.88
CA THR A 126 22.96 18.18 11.06
C THR A 126 22.27 19.54 11.05
N SER A 127 22.76 20.49 10.25
CA SER A 127 22.13 21.79 10.07
C SER A 127 20.84 21.66 9.26
N THR A 128 19.80 22.38 9.64
CA THR A 128 18.51 22.38 8.93
C THR A 128 18.67 22.76 7.46
N ARG A 129 19.56 23.73 7.16
CA ARG A 129 19.81 24.19 5.79
C ARG A 129 20.46 23.09 4.96
N ASP A 130 21.59 22.56 5.44
CA ASP A 130 22.35 21.51 4.75
C ASP A 130 21.51 20.25 4.52
N VAL A 131 20.65 19.90 5.49
CA VAL A 131 19.70 18.78 5.33
C VAL A 131 18.73 19.06 4.18
N VAL A 132 18.11 20.25 4.14
CA VAL A 132 17.16 20.63 3.09
C VAL A 132 17.84 20.68 1.72
N ASP A 133 19.05 21.22 1.64
CA ASP A 133 19.83 21.32 0.41
C ASP A 133 20.26 19.94 -0.08
N ARG A 134 20.66 19.03 0.83
CA ARG A 134 20.95 17.63 0.48
C ARG A 134 19.73 16.90 -0.07
N TRP A 135 18.54 17.16 0.48
CA TRP A 135 17.31 16.59 -0.09
C TRP A 135 17.00 17.16 -1.47
N LYS A 136 17.20 18.46 -1.67
CA LYS A 136 17.03 19.11 -2.97
C LYS A 136 17.94 18.45 -4.00
N GLU A 137 19.25 18.41 -3.74
CA GLU A 137 20.26 17.77 -4.57
C GLU A 137 19.85 16.32 -4.94
N TYR A 138 19.51 15.49 -3.95
CA TYR A 138 19.09 14.11 -4.21
C TYR A 138 17.89 14.00 -5.16
N PHE A 139 16.85 14.83 -4.98
CA PHE A 139 15.67 14.78 -5.85
C PHE A 139 15.91 15.46 -7.20
N GLU A 140 16.78 16.47 -7.26
CA GLU A 140 17.18 17.14 -8.49
C GLU A 140 17.95 16.16 -9.39
N ASP A 141 18.94 15.45 -8.85
CA ASP A 141 19.70 14.41 -9.57
C ASP A 141 18.79 13.28 -10.05
N LEU A 142 17.87 12.83 -9.18
CA LEU A 142 16.92 11.77 -9.50
C LEU A 142 16.00 12.16 -10.67
N LEU A 143 15.52 13.40 -10.68
CA LEU A 143 14.50 13.87 -11.63
C LEU A 143 15.10 14.56 -12.86
N ASN A 144 16.43 14.63 -12.95
CA ASN A 144 17.18 15.21 -14.07
C ASN A 144 18.46 14.40 -14.37
N PRO A 145 18.37 13.11 -14.72
CA PRO A 145 19.54 12.31 -15.07
C PRO A 145 20.21 12.83 -16.35
N THR A 146 21.55 12.77 -16.39
CA THR A 146 22.38 13.21 -17.52
C THR A 146 22.18 12.41 -18.80
N ASP A 147 21.86 11.12 -18.69
CA ASP A 147 21.80 10.19 -19.84
C ASP A 147 20.44 10.16 -20.55
N THR A 148 19.68 11.27 -20.54
CA THR A 148 18.33 11.27 -21.11
C THR A 148 18.40 11.24 -22.64
N PRO A 149 17.90 10.18 -23.33
CA PRO A 149 17.93 10.15 -24.79
C PRO A 149 17.10 11.30 -25.35
N SER A 150 17.72 12.13 -26.20
CA SER A 150 16.99 13.18 -26.94
C SER A 150 16.14 12.50 -28.01
N GLY A 151 14.89 12.20 -27.69
CA GLY A 151 13.94 11.71 -28.70
C GLY A 151 13.79 12.76 -29.81
N LYS A 152 13.96 12.35 -31.07
CA LYS A 152 13.63 13.19 -32.22
C LYS A 152 12.16 13.58 -32.13
N GLU A 153 11.89 14.88 -32.16
CA GLU A 153 10.55 15.42 -32.10
C GLU A 153 9.78 15.06 -33.39
N ALA A 154 8.75 14.22 -33.28
CA ALA A 154 7.74 14.15 -34.31
C ALA A 154 6.94 15.46 -34.26
N GLY A 155 6.96 16.21 -35.37
CA GLY A 155 6.29 17.50 -35.53
C GLY A 155 4.79 17.46 -35.19
N PRO A 156 4.15 18.62 -35.01
CA PRO A 156 2.75 18.69 -34.59
C PRO A 156 1.84 18.05 -35.66
N GLY A 157 1.16 16.97 -35.27
CA GLY A 157 0.00 16.43 -35.98
C GLY A 157 -1.26 17.26 -35.68
N ASP A 158 -2.16 17.24 -36.66
CA ASP A 158 -3.48 17.88 -36.81
C ASP A 158 -3.90 19.01 -35.83
N SER A 159 -4.24 20.16 -36.44
CA SER A 159 -4.78 21.39 -35.86
C SER A 159 -6.22 21.31 -35.34
N GLY A 160 -6.81 20.11 -35.23
CA GLY A 160 -8.16 19.93 -34.71
C GLY A 160 -8.33 20.44 -33.28
N VAL A 161 -9.43 21.15 -32.99
CA VAL A 161 -9.81 21.51 -31.62
C VAL A 161 -10.67 20.39 -31.05
N GLY A 162 -10.11 19.58 -30.14
CA GLY A 162 -10.88 18.56 -29.43
C GLY A 162 -12.00 19.18 -28.57
N PRO A 163 -13.01 18.39 -28.15
CA PRO A 163 -14.21 18.91 -27.51
C PRO A 163 -13.90 19.71 -26.24
N PRO A 164 -14.59 20.83 -25.97
CA PRO A 164 -14.33 21.68 -24.82
C PRO A 164 -14.55 20.95 -23.50
N ILE A 165 -13.93 21.43 -22.42
CA ILE A 165 -14.16 20.89 -21.07
C ILE A 165 -15.53 21.34 -20.56
N SER A 166 -16.37 20.37 -20.19
CA SER A 166 -17.69 20.64 -19.63
C SER A 166 -17.65 20.91 -18.12
N GLY A 167 -18.60 21.70 -17.62
CA GLY A 167 -18.75 21.93 -16.18
C GLY A 167 -19.08 20.64 -15.41
N ALA A 168 -19.78 19.69 -16.04
CA ALA A 168 -20.09 18.39 -15.45
C ALA A 168 -18.84 17.55 -15.18
N GLU A 169 -17.87 17.53 -16.12
CA GLU A 169 -16.58 16.85 -15.91
C GLU A 169 -15.83 17.41 -14.70
N VAL A 170 -15.77 18.75 -14.59
CA VAL A 170 -15.09 19.45 -13.50
C VAL A 170 -15.79 19.19 -12.17
N ALA A 171 -17.10 19.35 -12.11
CA ALA A 171 -17.90 19.12 -10.91
C ALA A 171 -17.75 17.68 -10.39
N GLU A 172 -17.74 16.69 -11.28
CA GLU A 172 -17.56 15.30 -10.88
C GLU A 172 -16.15 15.03 -10.34
N VAL A 173 -15.10 15.67 -10.87
CA VAL A 173 -13.74 15.57 -10.29
C VAL A 173 -13.68 16.22 -8.91
N VAL A 174 -14.23 17.44 -8.76
CA VAL A 174 -14.28 18.16 -7.47
C VAL A 174 -14.99 17.35 -6.40
N ARG A 175 -16.14 16.75 -6.74
CA ARG A 175 -16.92 15.89 -5.83
C ARG A 175 -16.09 14.71 -5.31
N LYS A 176 -15.27 14.09 -6.17
CA LYS A 176 -14.42 12.94 -5.84
C LYS A 176 -13.12 13.30 -5.10
N LEU A 177 -12.79 14.59 -4.94
CA LEU A 177 -11.61 14.99 -4.16
C LEU A 177 -11.70 14.43 -2.72
N LEU A 178 -10.58 14.00 -2.16
CA LEU A 178 -10.57 13.50 -0.77
C LEU A 178 -10.28 14.65 0.18
N GLY A 179 -11.12 14.81 1.21
CA GLY A 179 -10.88 15.78 2.29
C GLY A 179 -9.69 15.40 3.18
N GLY A 180 -9.18 16.38 3.92
CA GLY A 180 -8.10 16.24 4.90
C GLY A 180 -6.74 15.99 4.28
N ARG A 181 -6.55 16.33 3.00
CA ARG A 181 -5.29 16.18 2.26
C ARG A 181 -4.46 17.46 2.33
N ALA A 182 -3.13 17.30 2.24
CA ALA A 182 -2.21 18.42 2.25
C ALA A 182 -2.32 19.22 0.94
N PRO A 183 -2.28 20.57 1.00
CA PRO A 183 -2.27 21.40 -0.19
C PRO A 183 -0.90 21.39 -0.89
N GLY A 184 -0.87 21.86 -2.14
CA GLY A 184 0.34 22.12 -2.91
C GLY A 184 0.91 23.52 -2.62
N VAL A 185 1.61 24.09 -3.60
CA VAL A 185 2.16 25.47 -3.51
C VAL A 185 1.09 26.55 -3.38
N ASP A 186 -0.14 26.24 -3.81
CA ASP A 186 -1.25 27.18 -3.79
C ASP A 186 -1.90 27.35 -2.41
N GLU A 187 -1.60 26.45 -1.47
CA GLU A 187 -2.19 26.35 -0.13
C GLU A 187 -3.73 26.13 -0.15
N VAL A 188 -4.30 25.77 -1.31
CA VAL A 188 -5.74 25.52 -1.47
C VAL A 188 -6.07 24.09 -1.05
N ARG A 189 -7.04 23.95 -0.15
CA ARG A 189 -7.46 22.65 0.40
C ARG A 189 -8.66 22.06 -0.35
N PRO A 190 -8.81 20.72 -0.41
CA PRO A 190 -9.94 20.06 -1.05
C PRO A 190 -11.31 20.57 -0.59
N GLU A 191 -11.44 20.90 0.69
CA GLU A 191 -12.66 21.42 1.28
C GLU A 191 -13.10 22.74 0.64
N PHE A 192 -12.14 23.60 0.26
CA PHE A 192 -12.45 24.90 -0.32
C PHE A 192 -13.10 24.75 -1.69
N LEU A 193 -12.59 23.84 -2.54
CA LEU A 193 -13.19 23.59 -3.85
C LEU A 193 -14.54 22.86 -3.75
N LYS A 194 -14.70 22.00 -2.75
CA LYS A 194 -15.98 21.30 -2.51
C LYS A 194 -17.09 22.20 -1.99
N ALA A 195 -16.73 23.30 -1.35
CA ALA A 195 -17.67 24.30 -0.85
C ALA A 195 -18.02 25.36 -1.91
N LEU A 196 -17.46 25.29 -3.12
CA LEU A 196 -17.82 26.20 -4.21
C LEU A 196 -19.26 25.96 -4.63
N ASP A 197 -19.97 27.07 -4.83
CA ASP A 197 -21.28 27.11 -5.44
C ASP A 197 -21.19 26.99 -6.97
N VAL A 198 -22.33 27.14 -7.65
CA VAL A 198 -22.41 27.06 -9.12
C VAL A 198 -21.52 28.11 -9.78
N VAL A 199 -21.45 29.31 -9.23
CA VAL A 199 -20.62 30.40 -9.75
C VAL A 199 -19.13 30.08 -9.58
N GLY A 200 -18.71 29.61 -8.39
CA GLY A 200 -17.33 29.19 -8.15
C GLY A 200 -16.87 28.04 -9.07
N LEU A 201 -17.76 27.06 -9.30
CA LEU A 201 -17.49 25.96 -10.23
C LEU A 201 -17.42 26.43 -11.69
N SER A 202 -18.22 27.43 -12.10
CA SER A 202 -18.15 27.97 -13.46
C SER A 202 -16.81 28.67 -13.72
N TRP A 203 -16.28 29.40 -12.74
CA TRP A 203 -14.93 29.98 -12.81
C TRP A 203 -13.83 28.93 -12.91
N LEU A 204 -13.90 27.87 -12.11
CA LEU A 204 -12.94 26.76 -12.18
C LEU A 204 -13.02 26.04 -13.54
N THR A 205 -14.23 25.88 -14.07
CA THR A 205 -14.46 25.31 -15.41
C THR A 205 -13.85 26.19 -16.48
N ARG A 206 -14.08 27.51 -16.42
CA ARG A 206 -13.49 28.47 -17.36
C ARG A 206 -11.96 28.41 -17.34
N LEU A 207 -11.33 28.30 -16.16
CA LEU A 207 -9.89 28.11 -16.05
C LEU A 207 -9.42 26.82 -16.74
N CYS A 208 -10.12 25.71 -16.55
CA CYS A 208 -9.81 24.44 -17.23
C CYS A 208 -9.97 24.57 -18.75
N SER A 209 -11.03 25.23 -19.22
CA SER A 209 -11.28 25.44 -20.65
C SER A 209 -10.22 26.32 -21.30
N ILE A 210 -9.79 27.41 -20.64
CA ILE A 210 -8.68 28.24 -21.12
C ILE A 210 -7.39 27.41 -21.22
N ALA A 211 -7.10 26.58 -20.22
CA ALA A 211 -5.92 25.71 -20.25
C ALA A 211 -5.99 24.69 -21.40
N TRP A 212 -7.17 24.12 -21.64
CA TRP A 212 -7.43 23.21 -22.75
C TRP A 212 -7.24 23.86 -24.13
N THR A 213 -7.83 25.03 -24.36
CA THR A 213 -7.80 25.69 -25.67
C THR A 213 -6.43 26.30 -25.97
N SER A 214 -5.80 26.96 -24.98
CA SER A 214 -4.48 27.58 -25.17
C SER A 214 -3.34 26.57 -25.22
N GLY A 215 -3.52 25.36 -24.67
CA GLY A 215 -2.43 24.41 -24.48
C GLY A 215 -1.39 24.86 -23.45
N ALA A 216 -1.71 25.84 -22.61
CA ALA A 216 -0.86 26.37 -21.56
C ALA A 216 -1.57 26.36 -20.20
N VAL A 217 -0.84 26.15 -19.12
CA VAL A 217 -1.38 26.13 -17.75
C VAL A 217 -0.66 27.16 -16.87
N PRO A 218 -1.31 27.63 -15.79
CA PRO A 218 -0.64 28.46 -14.80
C PRO A 218 0.60 27.80 -14.20
N LEU A 219 1.62 28.61 -13.88
CA LEU A 219 2.88 28.13 -13.28
C LEU A 219 2.64 27.33 -11.99
N ASP A 220 1.69 27.77 -11.14
CA ASP A 220 1.29 27.06 -9.92
C ASP A 220 0.89 25.59 -10.16
N TRP A 221 0.39 25.24 -11.37
CA TRP A 221 -0.01 23.88 -11.73
C TRP A 221 1.17 23.02 -12.18
N GLN A 222 2.25 23.67 -12.63
CA GLN A 222 3.50 23.05 -13.03
C GLN A 222 4.47 22.89 -11.85
N THR A 223 4.27 23.65 -10.77
CA THR A 223 5.10 23.59 -9.56
C THR A 223 4.61 22.55 -8.55
N GLY A 224 5.49 21.63 -8.17
CA GLY A 224 5.24 20.58 -7.17
C GLY A 224 5.96 20.80 -5.84
N VAL A 225 5.36 20.36 -4.74
CA VAL A 225 6.04 20.26 -3.44
C VAL A 225 6.34 18.80 -3.14
N VAL A 226 7.60 18.40 -3.24
CA VAL A 226 8.06 17.04 -2.95
C VAL A 226 8.17 16.84 -1.44
N VAL A 227 7.48 15.85 -0.92
CA VAL A 227 7.53 15.46 0.49
C VAL A 227 8.15 14.06 0.60
N PRO A 228 9.34 13.91 1.22
CA PRO A 228 9.98 12.62 1.40
C PRO A 228 9.21 11.75 2.41
N LEU A 229 8.85 10.53 2.00
CA LEU A 229 8.21 9.52 2.86
C LEU A 229 9.14 8.32 3.05
N PHE A 230 9.53 8.06 4.30
CA PHE A 230 10.40 6.94 4.63
C PHE A 230 9.77 5.58 4.23
N LYS A 231 10.54 4.76 3.49
CA LYS A 231 10.14 3.42 3.03
C LYS A 231 10.67 2.33 3.97
N LYS A 232 11.98 2.10 3.99
CA LYS A 232 12.69 1.05 4.77
C LYS A 232 14.18 1.36 4.86
N GLY A 233 14.93 0.68 5.73
CA GLY A 233 16.40 0.83 5.85
C GLY A 233 16.83 1.94 6.82
N ASP A 234 18.05 2.47 6.64
CA ASP A 234 18.53 3.61 7.43
C ASP A 234 17.81 4.91 7.04
N ARG A 235 17.30 5.63 8.04
CA ARG A 235 16.57 6.91 7.88
C ARG A 235 17.46 8.07 7.47
N ARG A 236 18.77 7.94 7.64
CA ARG A 236 19.75 8.99 7.27
C ARG A 236 20.10 8.97 5.78
N VAL A 237 19.68 7.94 5.06
CA VAL A 237 19.97 7.75 3.63
C VAL A 237 18.77 8.21 2.79
N CYS A 238 18.97 9.17 1.89
CA CYS A 238 17.89 9.74 1.07
C CYS A 238 17.22 8.73 0.12
N SER A 239 17.96 7.75 -0.41
CA SER A 239 17.43 6.70 -1.31
C SER A 239 16.40 5.77 -0.65
N ASN A 240 16.34 5.74 0.68
CA ASN A 240 15.37 5.00 1.46
C ASN A 240 14.01 5.69 1.59
N TYR A 241 13.82 6.83 0.92
CA TYR A 241 12.61 7.63 0.93
C TYR A 241 11.96 7.68 -0.45
N ARG A 242 10.64 7.78 -0.45
CA ARG A 242 9.82 8.01 -1.65
C ARG A 242 9.36 9.47 -1.67
N GLY A 243 9.63 10.20 -2.74
CA GLY A 243 9.14 11.56 -2.93
C GLY A 243 7.69 11.56 -3.38
N ILE A 244 6.77 12.11 -2.57
CA ILE A 244 5.39 12.37 -3.01
C ILE A 244 5.26 13.84 -3.38
N THR A 245 4.79 14.10 -4.60
CA THR A 245 4.60 15.45 -5.12
C THR A 245 3.19 15.96 -4.81
N LEU A 246 3.11 17.05 -4.05
CA LEU A 246 1.86 17.77 -3.79
C LEU A 246 1.69 18.87 -4.83
N LEU A 247 0.68 18.72 -5.66
CA LEU A 247 0.33 19.67 -6.72
C LEU A 247 -0.73 20.66 -6.27
N SER A 248 -0.77 21.81 -6.95
CA SER A 248 -1.88 22.77 -6.89
C SER A 248 -3.22 22.06 -7.11
N LEU A 249 -4.22 22.40 -6.31
CA LEU A 249 -5.48 21.71 -6.30
C LEU A 249 -6.32 21.98 -7.56
N PRO A 250 -6.46 23.20 -8.10
CA PRO A 250 -7.02 23.41 -9.43
C PRO A 250 -6.27 22.63 -10.53
N GLY A 251 -4.93 22.56 -10.45
CA GLY A 251 -4.12 21.73 -11.35
C GLY A 251 -4.43 20.23 -11.23
N LYS A 252 -4.70 19.73 -10.02
CA LYS A 252 -5.19 18.35 -9.80
C LYS A 252 -6.58 18.12 -10.38
N VAL A 253 -7.46 19.11 -10.31
CA VAL A 253 -8.80 19.01 -10.92
C VAL A 253 -8.65 18.89 -12.44
N TYR A 254 -7.88 19.78 -13.06
CA TYR A 254 -7.61 19.72 -14.50
C TYR A 254 -6.96 18.39 -14.90
N SER A 255 -5.93 17.94 -14.17
CA SER A 255 -5.32 16.62 -14.36
C SER A 255 -6.32 15.47 -14.25
N GLY A 256 -7.26 15.53 -13.31
CA GLY A 256 -8.32 14.53 -13.15
C GLY A 256 -9.34 14.54 -14.29
N VAL A 257 -9.59 15.69 -14.92
CA VAL A 257 -10.41 15.76 -16.14
C VAL A 257 -9.68 15.09 -17.30
N LEU A 258 -8.41 15.44 -17.52
CA LEU A 258 -7.59 14.85 -18.58
C LEU A 258 -7.42 13.33 -18.40
N GLU A 259 -7.24 12.87 -17.16
CA GLU A 259 -7.13 11.45 -16.83
C GLU A 259 -8.33 10.64 -17.33
N ARG A 260 -9.55 11.15 -17.14
CA ARG A 260 -10.76 10.46 -17.59
C ARG A 260 -10.87 10.43 -19.11
N ARG A 261 -10.50 11.52 -19.77
CA ARG A 261 -10.48 11.60 -21.24
C ARG A 261 -9.48 10.61 -21.83
N VAL A 262 -8.26 10.57 -21.29
CA VAL A 262 -7.22 9.61 -21.69
C VAL A 262 -7.67 8.18 -21.39
N ARG A 263 -8.17 7.91 -20.19
CA ARG A 263 -8.61 6.57 -19.78
C ARG A 263 -9.67 5.99 -20.72
N ARG A 264 -10.65 6.77 -21.13
CA ARG A 264 -11.72 6.31 -22.06
C ARG A 264 -11.15 5.75 -23.37
N ILE A 265 -10.05 6.31 -23.86
CA ILE A 265 -9.42 5.92 -25.12
C ILE A 265 -8.53 4.69 -24.93
N VAL A 266 -7.73 4.68 -23.87
CA VAL A 266 -6.63 3.72 -23.69
C VAL A 266 -7.02 2.47 -22.92
N GLU A 267 -8.00 2.54 -21.99
CA GLU A 267 -8.39 1.42 -21.13
C GLU A 267 -8.79 0.15 -21.90
N PRO A 268 -9.54 0.22 -23.02
CA PRO A 268 -9.87 -0.95 -23.84
C PRO A 268 -8.66 -1.55 -24.58
N ARG A 269 -7.56 -0.80 -24.73
CA ARG A 269 -6.38 -1.19 -25.50
C ARG A 269 -5.26 -1.77 -24.63
N ILE A 270 -5.32 -1.62 -23.31
CA ILE A 270 -4.31 -2.15 -22.38
C ILE A 270 -4.51 -3.67 -22.25
N GLN A 271 -3.42 -4.43 -22.41
CA GLN A 271 -3.44 -5.89 -22.36
C GLN A 271 -3.91 -6.40 -20.99
N GLU A 272 -4.48 -7.59 -20.95
CA GLU A 272 -5.09 -8.13 -19.73
C GLU A 272 -4.06 -8.46 -18.64
N GLU A 273 -2.83 -8.78 -19.06
CA GLU A 273 -1.67 -9.04 -18.22
C GLU A 273 -1.31 -7.84 -17.33
N GLN A 274 -1.68 -6.61 -17.69
CA GLN A 274 -1.50 -5.41 -16.85
C GLN A 274 -2.75 -5.15 -16.01
N CYS A 275 -2.66 -5.37 -14.70
CA CYS A 275 -3.76 -5.19 -13.75
C CYS A 275 -3.63 -3.93 -12.85
N GLY A 276 -2.45 -3.30 -12.80
CA GLY A 276 -2.21 -2.15 -11.91
C GLY A 276 -3.07 -0.94 -12.27
N PHE A 277 -3.61 -0.24 -11.26
CA PHE A 277 -4.38 1.01 -11.42
C PHE A 277 -5.57 0.97 -12.41
N ARG A 278 -6.11 -0.21 -12.69
CA ARG A 278 -7.26 -0.39 -13.60
C ARG A 278 -8.55 -0.72 -12.83
N PRO A 279 -9.71 -0.25 -13.29
CA PRO A 279 -10.99 -0.61 -12.70
C PRO A 279 -11.27 -2.11 -12.87
N GLY A 280 -11.86 -2.72 -11.83
CA GLY A 280 -12.23 -4.13 -11.84
C GLY A 280 -11.06 -5.12 -11.78
N ARG A 281 -9.83 -4.63 -11.59
CA ARG A 281 -8.60 -5.44 -11.53
C ARG A 281 -7.93 -5.29 -10.17
N GLY A 282 -7.79 -6.41 -9.46
CA GLY A 282 -7.22 -6.48 -8.12
C GLY A 282 -5.84 -7.13 -8.09
N THR A 283 -5.16 -7.03 -6.95
CA THR A 283 -3.96 -7.85 -6.69
C THR A 283 -4.31 -9.34 -6.63
N VAL A 284 -5.51 -9.68 -6.15
CA VAL A 284 -6.03 -11.05 -6.08
C VAL A 284 -6.10 -11.70 -7.46
N ASP A 285 -6.42 -10.95 -8.52
CA ASP A 285 -6.48 -11.44 -9.90
C ASP A 285 -5.13 -12.03 -10.35
N GLN A 286 -4.05 -11.26 -10.15
CA GLN A 286 -2.69 -11.69 -10.51
C GLN A 286 -2.18 -12.80 -9.59
N LEU A 287 -2.43 -12.67 -8.30
CA LEU A 287 -2.05 -13.69 -7.32
C LEU A 287 -2.75 -15.02 -7.62
N TYR A 288 -4.04 -14.98 -7.95
CA TYR A 288 -4.82 -16.16 -8.33
C TYR A 288 -4.25 -16.82 -9.59
N THR A 289 -4.00 -16.01 -10.63
CA THR A 289 -3.43 -16.48 -11.90
C THR A 289 -2.10 -17.19 -11.67
N LEU A 290 -1.18 -16.56 -10.95
CA LEU A 290 0.12 -17.15 -10.62
C LEU A 290 -0.03 -18.42 -9.76
N CYS A 291 -0.84 -18.38 -8.69
CA CYS A 291 -1.10 -19.55 -7.86
C CYS A 291 -1.63 -20.74 -8.67
N ARG A 292 -2.53 -20.51 -9.63
CA ARG A 292 -3.11 -21.56 -10.47
C ARG A 292 -2.11 -22.14 -11.46
N ILE A 293 -1.27 -21.31 -12.07
CA ILE A 293 -0.15 -21.76 -12.91
C ILE A 293 0.77 -22.68 -12.10
N LEU A 294 1.21 -22.23 -10.93
CA LEU A 294 2.12 -22.98 -10.06
C LEU A 294 1.49 -24.29 -9.53
N GLU A 295 0.20 -24.26 -9.17
CA GLU A 295 -0.54 -25.45 -8.75
C GLU A 295 -0.63 -26.50 -9.88
N GLY A 296 -0.95 -26.07 -11.10
CA GLY A 296 -0.98 -26.95 -12.27
C GLY A 296 0.40 -27.50 -12.63
N ALA A 297 1.40 -26.64 -12.69
CA ALA A 297 2.79 -27.03 -12.96
C ALA A 297 3.29 -28.11 -11.97
N TRP A 298 3.04 -27.90 -10.67
CA TRP A 298 3.41 -28.88 -9.64
C TRP A 298 2.71 -30.23 -9.82
N GLU A 299 1.40 -30.19 -10.11
CA GLU A 299 0.58 -31.38 -10.30
C GLU A 299 1.05 -32.23 -11.48
N PHE A 300 1.38 -31.60 -12.60
CA PHE A 300 1.81 -32.26 -13.83
C PHE A 300 3.34 -32.38 -13.96
N ALA A 301 4.08 -32.07 -12.91
CA ALA A 301 5.54 -32.14 -12.85
C ALA A 301 6.24 -31.36 -13.97
N GLN A 302 5.68 -30.21 -14.32
CA GLN A 302 6.27 -29.28 -15.27
C GLN A 302 6.99 -28.18 -14.49
N PRO A 303 8.26 -27.87 -14.82
CA PRO A 303 8.96 -26.77 -14.18
C PRO A 303 8.36 -25.43 -14.64
N VAL A 304 8.38 -24.45 -13.74
CA VAL A 304 8.08 -23.05 -14.06
C VAL A 304 9.24 -22.20 -13.57
N HIS A 305 9.93 -21.59 -14.51
CA HIS A 305 10.99 -20.63 -14.26
C HIS A 305 10.34 -19.24 -14.20
N MET A 306 10.65 -18.47 -13.17
CA MET A 306 10.11 -17.13 -12.94
C MET A 306 11.24 -16.13 -12.76
N CYS A 307 11.08 -14.94 -13.31
CA CYS A 307 11.92 -13.77 -13.03
C CYS A 307 11.03 -12.64 -12.53
N PHE A 308 11.25 -12.22 -11.28
CA PHE A 308 10.59 -11.06 -10.68
C PHE A 308 11.44 -9.84 -10.96
N VAL A 309 10.98 -8.98 -11.87
CA VAL A 309 11.73 -7.82 -12.35
C VAL A 309 11.36 -6.58 -11.51
N ASP A 310 12.36 -5.92 -10.94
CA ASP A 310 12.23 -4.61 -10.29
C ASP A 310 12.87 -3.54 -11.18
N LEU A 311 12.14 -2.46 -11.46
CA LEU A 311 12.64 -1.35 -12.26
C LEU A 311 13.18 -0.23 -11.36
N GLU A 312 14.31 0.35 -11.75
CA GLU A 312 14.94 1.42 -10.99
C GLU A 312 14.09 2.70 -10.98
N LYS A 313 13.44 2.97 -9.84
CA LYS A 313 12.69 4.22 -9.60
C LYS A 313 11.74 4.54 -10.78
N ALA A 314 11.02 3.52 -11.26
CA ALA A 314 10.32 3.52 -12.53
C ALA A 314 9.47 4.78 -12.78
N PHE A 315 8.67 5.21 -11.80
CA PHE A 315 7.84 6.42 -11.91
C PHE A 315 8.66 7.70 -12.13
N ASP A 316 9.81 7.81 -11.48
CA ASP A 316 10.64 9.01 -11.47
C ASP A 316 11.52 9.11 -12.72
N ARG A 317 11.69 8.01 -13.47
CA ARG A 317 12.57 7.94 -14.64
C ARG A 317 11.89 7.90 -16.00
N VAL A 318 10.56 7.79 -16.08
CA VAL A 318 9.82 7.74 -17.36
C VAL A 318 10.22 8.89 -18.29
N PRO A 319 10.78 8.61 -19.48
CA PRO A 319 11.13 9.65 -20.44
C PRO A 319 9.89 10.23 -21.11
N ARG A 320 9.62 11.52 -20.86
CA ARG A 320 8.38 12.17 -21.33
C ARG A 320 8.29 12.26 -22.85
N GLY A 321 9.41 12.44 -23.55
CA GLY A 321 9.45 12.47 -25.02
C GLY A 321 8.92 11.18 -25.64
N VAL A 322 9.38 10.03 -25.12
CA VAL A 322 8.89 8.70 -25.55
C VAL A 322 7.43 8.51 -25.16
N LEU A 323 7.04 8.92 -23.94
CA LEU A 323 5.67 8.80 -23.46
C LEU A 323 4.65 9.48 -24.40
N TRP A 324 4.97 10.62 -24.98
CA TRP A 324 4.07 11.29 -25.94
C TRP A 324 3.85 10.45 -27.20
N GLY A 325 4.90 9.79 -27.71
CA GLY A 325 4.79 8.82 -28.81
C GLY A 325 3.92 7.63 -28.42
N VAL A 326 4.10 7.08 -27.21
CA VAL A 326 3.27 5.99 -26.70
C VAL A 326 1.79 6.41 -26.61
N LEU A 327 1.47 7.63 -26.19
CA LEU A 327 0.07 8.09 -26.17
C LEU A 327 -0.54 8.12 -27.58
N ARG A 328 0.22 8.53 -28.60
CA ARG A 328 -0.24 8.49 -30.01
C ARG A 328 -0.48 7.07 -30.48
N GLU A 329 0.42 6.14 -30.17
CA GLU A 329 0.27 4.71 -30.48
C GLU A 329 -1.04 4.13 -29.90
N TYR A 330 -1.40 4.57 -28.69
CA TYR A 330 -2.66 4.17 -28.03
C TYR A 330 -3.88 4.99 -28.49
N GLY A 331 -3.75 5.80 -29.55
CA GLY A 331 -4.85 6.51 -30.21
C GLY A 331 -5.32 7.76 -29.47
N VAL A 332 -4.52 8.29 -28.55
CA VAL A 332 -4.82 9.57 -27.91
C VAL A 332 -4.58 10.68 -28.93
N SER A 333 -5.58 11.54 -29.14
CA SER A 333 -5.50 12.62 -30.12
C SER A 333 -4.48 13.69 -29.73
N ASP A 334 -3.84 14.33 -30.72
CA ASP A 334 -2.84 15.37 -30.49
C ASP A 334 -3.32 16.55 -29.62
N PRO A 335 -4.59 17.01 -29.70
CA PRO A 335 -5.09 18.04 -28.79
C PRO A 335 -5.07 17.63 -27.32
N LEU A 336 -5.39 16.36 -27.04
CA LEU A 336 -5.35 15.81 -25.69
C LEU A 336 -3.90 15.59 -25.23
N ILE A 337 -3.02 15.14 -26.12
CA ILE A 337 -1.57 15.03 -25.83
C ILE A 337 -0.99 16.41 -25.51
N ARG A 338 -1.33 17.45 -26.28
CA ARG A 338 -0.92 18.85 -26.02
C ARG A 338 -1.39 19.30 -24.64
N ALA A 339 -2.64 19.04 -24.28
CA ALA A 339 -3.17 19.38 -22.96
C ALA A 339 -2.43 18.63 -21.83
N VAL A 340 -2.13 17.34 -22.01
CA VAL A 340 -1.32 16.56 -21.05
C VAL A 340 0.10 17.14 -20.95
N ARG A 341 0.74 17.41 -22.09
CA ARG A 341 2.10 17.95 -22.19
C ARG A 341 2.22 19.32 -21.51
N SER A 342 1.21 20.17 -21.63
CA SER A 342 1.17 21.49 -20.97
C SER A 342 1.41 21.43 -19.46
N LEU A 343 0.97 20.34 -18.81
CA LEU A 343 1.21 20.14 -17.38
C LEU A 343 2.68 19.84 -17.06
N TYR A 344 3.47 19.31 -18.01
CA TYR A 344 4.82 18.78 -17.82
C TYR A 344 5.94 19.62 -18.47
N ASP A 345 5.66 20.55 -19.38
CA ASP A 345 6.69 21.27 -20.16
C ASP A 345 7.65 22.12 -19.32
N ARG A 346 7.15 22.81 -18.28
CA ARG A 346 7.95 23.67 -17.39
C ARG A 346 7.82 23.25 -15.93
N CYS A 347 7.87 21.94 -15.68
CA CYS A 347 7.75 21.42 -14.33
C CYS A 347 8.91 21.90 -13.44
N GLN A 348 8.55 22.46 -12.30
CA GLN A 348 9.47 22.81 -11.22
C GLN A 348 9.05 22.08 -9.96
N SER A 349 9.99 21.82 -9.06
CA SER A 349 9.71 21.25 -7.75
C SER A 349 10.54 21.90 -6.67
N LEU A 350 10.04 21.86 -5.45
CA LEU A 350 10.79 22.15 -4.24
C LEU A 350 10.58 21.02 -3.24
N VAL A 351 11.55 20.78 -2.38
CA VAL A 351 11.41 19.80 -1.29
C VAL A 351 10.86 20.48 -0.05
N ARG A 352 9.89 19.83 0.62
CA ARG A 352 9.44 20.23 1.95
C ARG A 352 9.73 19.14 2.98
N ILE A 353 10.60 19.46 3.95
CA ILE A 353 10.92 18.59 5.08
C ILE A 353 10.86 19.36 6.40
N ALA A 354 10.23 18.75 7.42
CA ALA A 354 10.10 19.33 8.76
C ALA A 354 9.52 20.76 8.81
N GLY A 355 8.74 21.16 7.78
CA GLY A 355 8.16 22.51 7.67
C GLY A 355 9.00 23.49 6.86
N ASN A 356 10.29 23.18 6.61
CA ASN A 356 11.18 23.99 5.78
C ASN A 356 11.03 23.62 4.31
N LYS A 357 11.28 24.59 3.42
CA LYS A 357 11.19 24.46 1.97
C LYS A 357 12.57 24.72 1.37
N SER A 358 12.99 23.93 0.39
CA SER A 358 14.15 24.23 -0.45
C SER A 358 13.83 25.28 -1.49
N ASP A 359 14.86 25.74 -2.20
CA ASP A 359 14.69 26.44 -3.46
C ASP A 359 14.06 25.54 -4.53
N LEU A 360 13.51 26.19 -5.56
CA LEU A 360 12.96 25.54 -6.74
C LEU A 360 14.08 24.95 -7.60
N PHE A 361 13.79 23.80 -8.21
CA PHE A 361 14.63 23.15 -9.22
C PHE A 361 13.75 22.63 -10.38
N PRO A 362 14.27 22.55 -11.62
CA PRO A 362 13.53 22.01 -12.75
C PRO A 362 13.35 20.48 -12.63
N VAL A 363 12.32 19.93 -13.27
CA VAL A 363 12.05 18.49 -13.33
C VAL A 363 11.84 18.08 -14.77
N ARG A 364 12.85 17.44 -15.37
CA ARG A 364 12.89 17.12 -16.80
C ARG A 364 12.29 15.76 -17.14
N VAL A 365 12.47 14.75 -16.28
CA VAL A 365 11.96 13.39 -16.52
C VAL A 365 10.92 12.96 -15.48
N GLY A 366 10.33 11.78 -15.71
CA GLY A 366 9.45 11.14 -14.75
C GLY A 366 8.04 11.72 -14.69
N LEU A 367 7.21 11.00 -13.95
CA LEU A 367 5.82 11.31 -13.66
C LEU A 367 5.66 11.75 -12.20
N ARG A 368 4.69 12.62 -11.94
CA ARG A 368 4.49 13.21 -10.61
C ARG A 368 3.74 12.25 -9.69
N GLN A 369 4.44 11.64 -8.73
CA GLN A 369 3.82 10.76 -7.73
C GLN A 369 2.81 11.53 -6.86
N GLY A 370 1.51 11.29 -7.05
CA GLY A 370 0.42 12.02 -6.39
C GLY A 370 -0.46 12.86 -7.33
N CYS A 371 -0.11 12.88 -8.62
CA CYS A 371 -0.94 13.38 -9.71
C CYS A 371 -2.02 12.33 -10.10
N PRO A 372 -3.30 12.70 -10.26
CA PRO A 372 -4.33 11.76 -10.70
C PRO A 372 -4.06 11.13 -12.08
N LEU A 373 -3.46 11.88 -13.00
CA LEU A 373 -3.15 11.43 -14.36
C LEU A 373 -1.94 10.50 -14.44
N SER A 374 -0.97 10.61 -13.53
CA SER A 374 0.29 9.86 -13.64
C SER A 374 0.13 8.33 -13.62
N PRO A 375 -0.76 7.70 -12.82
CA PRO A 375 -0.95 6.26 -12.86
C PRO A 375 -1.37 5.71 -14.22
N ILE A 376 -2.30 6.36 -14.93
CA ILE A 376 -2.75 5.88 -16.25
C ILE A 376 -1.63 6.03 -17.29
N LEU A 377 -0.89 7.14 -17.26
CA LEU A 377 0.28 7.34 -18.13
C LEU A 377 1.35 6.27 -17.89
N PHE A 378 1.59 5.92 -16.63
CA PHE A 378 2.59 4.93 -16.25
C PHE A 378 2.21 3.52 -16.73
N ILE A 379 0.97 3.09 -16.51
CA ILE A 379 0.59 1.72 -16.90
C ILE A 379 0.52 1.53 -18.41
N ILE A 380 0.18 2.56 -19.19
CA ILE A 380 0.23 2.49 -20.66
C ILE A 380 1.68 2.35 -21.12
N PHE A 381 2.60 3.09 -20.50
CA PHE A 381 4.02 3.00 -20.79
C PHE A 381 4.57 1.60 -20.49
N MET A 382 4.21 1.03 -19.34
CA MET A 382 4.55 -0.35 -18.99
C MET A 382 3.88 -1.40 -19.91
N ASP A 383 2.63 -1.18 -20.31
CA ASP A 383 1.92 -2.05 -21.26
C ASP A 383 2.61 -2.04 -22.63
N ARG A 384 3.09 -0.87 -23.10
CA ARG A 384 3.87 -0.75 -24.34
C ARG A 384 5.17 -1.55 -24.27
N ILE A 385 5.91 -1.50 -23.17
CA ILE A 385 7.13 -2.29 -22.97
C ILE A 385 6.77 -3.78 -23.02
N SER A 386 5.78 -4.19 -22.23
CA SER A 386 5.32 -5.58 -22.17
C SER A 386 4.94 -6.10 -23.56
N ARG A 387 4.13 -5.34 -24.30
CA ARG A 387 3.64 -5.70 -25.63
C ARG A 387 4.77 -5.92 -26.64
N HIS A 388 5.74 -5.02 -26.67
CA HIS A 388 6.88 -5.14 -27.60
C HIS A 388 7.89 -6.21 -27.17
N SER A 389 7.90 -6.58 -25.89
CA SER A 389 8.72 -7.68 -25.38
C SER A 389 8.10 -9.07 -25.56
N GLN A 390 6.86 -9.17 -26.08
CA GLN A 390 6.18 -10.46 -26.20
C GLN A 390 6.90 -11.42 -27.16
N GLY A 391 6.92 -12.69 -26.77
CA GLY A 391 7.56 -13.77 -27.52
C GLY A 391 6.70 -14.99 -27.69
N VAL A 392 7.30 -16.03 -28.25
CA VAL A 392 6.65 -17.35 -28.35
C VAL A 392 6.80 -18.14 -27.05
N GLU A 393 7.64 -17.70 -26.13
CA GLU A 393 7.82 -18.31 -24.81
C GLU A 393 6.64 -18.04 -23.88
N GLY A 394 6.70 -18.68 -22.71
CA GLY A 394 5.67 -18.59 -21.69
C GLY A 394 5.38 -19.95 -21.09
N VAL A 395 4.54 -19.96 -20.07
CA VAL A 395 4.00 -21.20 -19.51
C VAL A 395 2.72 -21.55 -20.25
N ARG A 396 2.63 -22.80 -20.71
CA ARG A 396 1.38 -23.33 -21.28
C ARG A 396 0.46 -23.80 -20.17
N PHE A 397 -0.77 -23.29 -20.15
CA PHE A 397 -1.79 -23.68 -19.18
C PHE A 397 -3.11 -23.96 -19.92
N GLY A 398 -3.31 -25.23 -20.29
CA GLY A 398 -4.36 -25.58 -21.26
C GLY A 398 -4.03 -25.01 -22.64
N ASP A 399 -4.96 -24.24 -23.19
CA ASP A 399 -4.79 -23.53 -24.46
C ASP A 399 -4.18 -22.13 -24.29
N LEU A 400 -4.00 -21.68 -23.05
CA LEU A 400 -3.41 -20.38 -22.75
C LEU A 400 -1.88 -20.49 -22.77
N ARG A 401 -1.24 -19.42 -23.26
CA ARG A 401 0.20 -19.19 -23.10
C ARG A 401 0.38 -17.89 -22.32
N ILE A 402 1.02 -18.00 -21.16
CA ILE A 402 1.17 -16.87 -20.23
C ILE A 402 2.66 -16.62 -20.04
N GLY A 403 3.17 -15.54 -20.64
CA GLY A 403 4.57 -15.14 -20.55
C GLY A 403 4.87 -14.14 -19.44
N SER A 404 3.89 -13.31 -19.08
CA SER A 404 4.11 -12.23 -18.11
C SER A 404 2.86 -11.87 -17.31
N LEU A 405 3.03 -11.42 -16.07
CA LEU A 405 2.00 -10.77 -15.26
C LEU A 405 2.53 -9.43 -14.75
N LEU A 406 1.74 -8.37 -14.89
CA LEU A 406 2.12 -7.01 -14.53
C LEU A 406 1.12 -6.39 -13.54
N PHE A 407 1.65 -5.75 -12.50
CA PHE A 407 0.87 -4.90 -11.63
C PHE A 407 1.63 -3.59 -11.43
N ALA A 408 1.37 -2.64 -12.34
CA ALA A 408 2.17 -1.42 -12.48
C ALA A 408 3.65 -1.75 -12.74
N ASP A 409 4.54 -1.48 -11.78
CA ASP A 409 5.98 -1.73 -11.85
C ASP A 409 6.40 -3.15 -11.40
N ASP A 410 5.54 -3.86 -10.68
CA ASP A 410 5.80 -5.25 -10.30
C ASP A 410 5.55 -6.17 -11.52
N VAL A 411 6.62 -6.74 -12.10
CA VAL A 411 6.56 -7.61 -13.27
C VAL A 411 7.07 -9.01 -12.94
N VAL A 412 6.33 -10.03 -13.39
CA VAL A 412 6.76 -11.44 -13.33
C VAL A 412 6.82 -11.99 -14.75
N LEU A 413 8.01 -12.35 -15.21
CA LEU A 413 8.21 -13.10 -16.44
C LEU A 413 8.25 -14.59 -16.11
N MET A 414 7.66 -15.43 -16.97
CA MET A 414 7.55 -16.86 -16.72
C MET A 414 7.77 -17.68 -17.99
N ALA A 415 8.47 -18.81 -17.87
CA ALA A 415 8.63 -19.76 -18.95
C ALA A 415 8.78 -21.20 -18.44
N SER A 416 8.69 -22.16 -19.36
CA SER A 416 8.85 -23.58 -19.08
C SER A 416 10.32 -24.05 -19.02
N SER A 417 11.28 -23.22 -19.42
CA SER A 417 12.72 -23.49 -19.34
C SER A 417 13.51 -22.23 -18.93
N ASP A 418 14.74 -22.43 -18.49
CA ASP A 418 15.70 -21.36 -18.19
C ASP A 418 16.08 -20.57 -19.45
N ARG A 419 16.33 -21.27 -20.56
CA ARG A 419 16.63 -20.67 -21.87
C ARG A 419 15.50 -19.75 -22.34
N ASP A 420 14.26 -20.24 -22.29
CA ASP A 420 13.10 -19.47 -22.74
C ASP A 420 12.88 -18.25 -21.83
N LEU A 421 13.09 -18.40 -20.52
CA LEU A 421 13.00 -17.28 -19.59
C LEU A 421 14.08 -16.23 -19.84
N GLN A 422 15.32 -16.65 -20.14
CA GLN A 422 16.41 -15.74 -20.50
C GLN A 422 16.05 -14.95 -21.78
N LEU A 423 15.53 -15.60 -22.82
CA LEU A 423 15.10 -14.92 -24.05
C LEU A 423 13.97 -13.91 -23.81
N SER A 424 13.01 -14.24 -22.94
CA SER A 424 11.96 -13.31 -22.53
C SER A 424 12.54 -12.12 -21.74
N LEU A 425 13.50 -12.38 -20.84
CA LEU A 425 14.17 -11.35 -20.05
C LEU A 425 15.02 -10.42 -20.92
N ASP A 426 15.77 -10.97 -21.88
CA ASP A 426 16.62 -10.21 -22.81
C ASP A 426 15.78 -9.24 -23.65
N ARG A 427 14.64 -9.70 -24.17
CA ARG A 427 13.69 -8.83 -24.89
C ARG A 427 13.10 -7.76 -24.01
N PHE A 428 12.69 -8.12 -22.80
CA PHE A 428 12.15 -7.15 -21.85
C PHE A 428 13.21 -6.10 -21.48
N ALA A 429 14.46 -6.52 -21.26
CA ALA A 429 15.58 -5.65 -20.97
C ALA A 429 15.91 -4.72 -22.14
N ALA A 430 15.97 -5.24 -23.37
CA ALA A 430 16.21 -4.46 -24.58
C ALA A 430 15.10 -3.41 -24.81
N GLU A 431 13.82 -3.78 -24.63
CA GLU A 431 12.70 -2.84 -24.73
C GLU A 431 12.74 -1.79 -23.62
N CYS A 432 13.10 -2.17 -22.38
CA CYS A 432 13.29 -1.21 -21.30
C CYS A 432 14.38 -0.19 -21.65
N GLU A 433 15.54 -0.67 -22.11
CA GLU A 433 16.68 0.18 -22.48
C GLU A 433 16.33 1.12 -23.63
N ALA A 434 15.67 0.61 -24.67
CA ALA A 434 15.23 1.39 -25.84
C ALA A 434 14.31 2.57 -25.46
N VAL A 435 13.52 2.43 -24.39
CA VAL A 435 12.64 3.50 -23.88
C VAL A 435 13.21 4.23 -22.66
N GLY A 436 14.51 4.05 -22.35
CA GLY A 436 15.23 4.77 -21.30
C GLY A 436 14.90 4.32 -19.86
N MET A 437 14.43 3.08 -19.69
CA MET A 437 14.21 2.44 -18.39
C MET A 437 15.35 1.48 -18.05
N ARG A 438 15.58 1.24 -16.76
CA ARG A 438 16.64 0.34 -16.29
C ARG A 438 16.10 -0.68 -15.30
N ILE A 439 16.51 -1.94 -15.47
CA ILE A 439 16.22 -3.04 -14.55
C ILE A 439 17.19 -2.95 -13.36
N SER A 440 16.65 -3.06 -12.14
CA SER A 440 17.42 -3.15 -10.90
C SER A 440 17.86 -4.60 -10.71
N THR A 441 18.99 -4.99 -11.25
CA THR A 441 19.59 -6.34 -11.12
C THR A 441 19.72 -6.78 -9.66
N SER A 442 20.15 -5.89 -8.77
CA SER A 442 20.28 -6.14 -7.32
C SER A 442 18.97 -6.40 -6.57
N LYS A 443 17.81 -6.11 -7.18
CA LYS A 443 16.48 -6.33 -6.58
C LYS A 443 15.61 -7.29 -7.38
N SER A 444 15.99 -7.57 -8.61
CA SER A 444 15.32 -8.53 -9.46
C SER A 444 15.83 -9.92 -9.07
N GLU A 445 14.92 -10.86 -8.90
CA GLU A 445 15.23 -12.18 -8.35
C GLU A 445 14.61 -13.26 -9.24
N SER A 446 15.33 -14.37 -9.45
CA SER A 446 14.82 -15.54 -10.16
C SER A 446 14.30 -16.58 -9.17
N MET A 447 13.28 -17.34 -9.55
CA MET A 447 12.76 -18.45 -8.75
C MET A 447 12.30 -19.57 -9.66
N VAL A 448 12.59 -20.81 -9.30
CA VAL A 448 12.15 -21.99 -10.06
C VAL A 448 11.22 -22.82 -9.19
N LEU A 449 10.03 -23.08 -9.70
CA LEU A 449 9.16 -24.12 -9.16
C LEU A 449 9.43 -25.42 -9.90
N ASN A 450 9.95 -26.42 -9.20
CA ASN A 450 10.14 -27.76 -9.72
C ASN A 450 10.20 -28.78 -8.56
N ARG A 451 9.92 -30.07 -8.86
CA ARG A 451 9.94 -31.15 -7.86
C ARG A 451 11.34 -31.49 -7.37
N LYS A 452 12.34 -31.22 -8.20
CA LYS A 452 13.75 -31.27 -7.84
C LYS A 452 14.29 -29.86 -7.92
N ARG A 453 15.25 -29.54 -7.05
CA ARG A 453 15.95 -28.27 -7.12
C ARG A 453 16.66 -28.17 -8.48
N VAL A 454 16.45 -27.05 -9.16
CA VAL A 454 17.06 -26.73 -10.45
C VAL A 454 17.70 -25.37 -10.33
N GLU A 455 18.94 -25.27 -10.76
CA GLU A 455 19.64 -23.99 -10.88
C GLU A 455 19.16 -23.25 -12.12
N CYS A 456 18.99 -21.94 -11.99
CA CYS A 456 18.56 -21.05 -13.05
C CYS A 456 19.40 -19.79 -12.96
N THR A 457 20.37 -19.68 -13.87
CA THR A 457 21.27 -18.54 -13.93
C THR A 457 20.76 -17.58 -14.99
N LEU A 458 20.08 -16.53 -14.54
CA LEU A 458 19.62 -15.46 -15.43
C LEU A 458 20.59 -14.29 -15.41
N ARG A 459 20.72 -13.60 -16.55
CA ARG A 459 21.58 -12.43 -16.70
C ARG A 459 20.83 -11.24 -17.27
N VAL A 460 21.26 -10.04 -16.92
CA VAL A 460 20.87 -8.80 -17.58
C VAL A 460 22.16 -8.04 -17.86
N GLY A 461 22.55 -7.93 -19.13
CA GLY A 461 23.91 -7.54 -19.49
C GLY A 461 24.92 -8.53 -18.89
N ASP A 462 25.92 -8.01 -18.19
CA ASP A 462 26.98 -8.82 -17.57
C ASP A 462 26.65 -9.29 -16.13
N GLU A 463 25.52 -8.83 -15.56
CA GLU A 463 25.17 -9.11 -14.17
C GLU A 463 24.25 -10.33 -14.04
N ILE A 464 24.54 -11.20 -13.06
CA ILE A 464 23.75 -12.38 -12.74
C ILE A 464 22.67 -12.02 -11.72
N LEU A 465 21.43 -12.42 -11.98
CA LEU A 465 20.32 -12.26 -11.04
C LEU A 465 20.37 -13.33 -9.93
N PRO A 466 20.17 -12.96 -8.66
CA PRO A 466 20.11 -13.91 -7.56
C PRO A 466 18.91 -14.84 -7.70
N GLN A 467 19.15 -16.16 -7.56
CA GLN A 467 18.09 -17.16 -7.46
C GLN A 467 17.65 -17.34 -5.99
N VAL A 468 16.34 -17.26 -5.74
CA VAL A 468 15.75 -17.40 -4.41
C VAL A 468 14.79 -18.59 -4.32
N GLU A 469 14.60 -19.10 -3.11
CA GLU A 469 13.60 -20.14 -2.81
C GLU A 469 12.25 -19.55 -2.43
N GLU A 470 12.22 -18.28 -2.02
CA GLU A 470 11.00 -17.58 -1.63
C GLU A 470 10.99 -16.15 -2.16
N PHE A 471 9.85 -15.73 -2.70
CA PHE A 471 9.68 -14.37 -3.19
C PHE A 471 8.35 -13.78 -2.73
N LYS A 472 8.35 -12.49 -2.36
CA LYS A 472 7.14 -11.77 -1.95
C LYS A 472 6.55 -10.97 -3.10
N TYR A 473 5.61 -11.55 -3.83
CA TYR A 473 4.90 -10.91 -4.93
C TYR A 473 3.55 -10.34 -4.48
N LEU A 474 3.27 -9.07 -4.79
CA LEU A 474 2.04 -8.34 -4.42
C LEU A 474 1.60 -8.55 -2.97
N GLY A 475 2.58 -8.64 -2.07
CA GLY A 475 2.31 -8.80 -0.66
C GLY A 475 2.19 -10.24 -0.16
N VAL A 476 2.07 -11.26 -1.02
CA VAL A 476 1.99 -12.70 -0.69
C VAL A 476 3.33 -13.39 -0.92
N LEU A 477 3.72 -14.29 -0.03
CA LEU A 477 4.93 -15.09 -0.17
C LEU A 477 4.67 -16.33 -1.05
N PHE A 478 5.47 -16.49 -2.08
CA PHE A 478 5.54 -17.68 -2.91
C PHE A 478 6.83 -18.45 -2.58
N THR A 479 6.77 -19.78 -2.70
CA THR A 479 7.91 -20.67 -2.43
C THR A 479 8.17 -21.52 -3.67
N SER A 480 9.42 -21.93 -3.88
CA SER A 480 9.83 -22.86 -4.94
C SER A 480 9.11 -24.23 -4.87
N GLU A 481 8.62 -24.61 -3.68
CA GLU A 481 7.80 -25.80 -3.49
C GLU A 481 6.30 -25.60 -3.77
N GLY A 482 5.84 -24.36 -4.00
CA GLY A 482 4.43 -24.03 -4.17
C GLY A 482 3.58 -24.26 -2.91
N ARG A 483 4.18 -24.20 -1.73
CA ARG A 483 3.52 -24.37 -0.43
C ARG A 483 3.11 -23.02 0.17
N MET A 484 1.96 -23.00 0.85
CA MET A 484 1.36 -21.78 1.43
C MET A 484 1.53 -21.66 2.94
N GLU A 485 2.04 -22.70 3.61
CA GLU A 485 2.20 -22.74 5.06
C GLU A 485 3.10 -21.61 5.55
N ARG A 486 4.22 -21.35 4.88
CA ARG A 486 5.12 -20.24 5.23
C ARG A 486 4.46 -18.87 5.09
N GLU A 487 3.58 -18.70 4.11
CA GLU A 487 2.79 -17.47 3.98
C GLU A 487 1.80 -17.29 5.14
N ILE A 488 1.09 -18.35 5.54
CA ILE A 488 0.17 -18.32 6.69
C ILE A 488 0.93 -17.96 7.98
N ASP A 489 2.11 -18.55 8.18
CA ASP A 489 2.98 -18.29 9.33
C ASP A 489 3.38 -16.82 9.39
N ARG A 490 3.77 -16.26 8.23
CA ARG A 490 4.10 -14.86 8.08
C ARG A 490 2.92 -13.95 8.41
N ARG A 491 1.69 -14.31 8.03
CA ARG A 491 0.47 -13.55 8.37
C ARG A 491 0.13 -13.61 9.85
N ILE A 492 0.24 -14.79 10.46
CA ILE A 492 0.10 -14.96 11.91
C ILE A 492 1.16 -14.12 12.65
N GLY A 493 2.39 -14.11 12.16
CA GLY A 493 3.48 -13.28 12.68
C GLY A 493 3.19 -11.78 12.57
N ALA A 494 2.66 -11.33 11.42
CA ALA A 494 2.26 -9.94 11.22
C ALA A 494 1.13 -9.50 12.16
N ALA A 495 0.10 -10.33 12.33
CA ALA A 495 -0.98 -10.09 13.29
C ALA A 495 -0.46 -10.08 14.74
N SER A 496 0.42 -11.03 15.08
CA SER A 496 1.07 -11.11 16.39
C SER A 496 1.92 -9.87 16.69
N ALA A 497 2.58 -9.29 15.69
CA ALA A 497 3.31 -8.03 15.85
C ALA A 497 2.37 -6.85 16.16
N VAL A 498 1.20 -6.79 15.54
CA VAL A 498 0.15 -5.79 15.87
C VAL A 498 -0.28 -5.96 17.33
N MET A 499 -0.57 -7.21 17.74
CA MET A 499 -0.96 -7.53 19.10
C MET A 499 0.13 -7.10 20.09
N ARG A 500 1.38 -7.53 19.92
CA ARG A 500 2.50 -7.15 20.82
C ARG A 500 2.65 -5.64 20.96
N THR A 501 2.54 -4.90 19.86
CA THR A 501 2.75 -3.45 19.85
C THR A 501 1.63 -2.70 20.57
N LEU A 502 0.39 -3.20 20.48
CA LEU A 502 -0.79 -2.54 21.06
C LEU A 502 -1.23 -3.14 22.40
N HIS A 503 -0.57 -4.21 22.86
CA HIS A 503 -0.96 -4.97 24.04
C HIS A 503 -1.18 -4.09 25.27
N GLY A 504 -0.11 -3.48 25.78
CA GLY A 504 -0.15 -2.69 27.02
C GLY A 504 -0.81 -1.32 26.87
N SER A 505 -0.84 -0.77 25.65
CA SER A 505 -1.37 0.58 25.39
C SER A 505 -2.85 0.62 25.06
N VAL A 506 -3.42 -0.50 24.62
CA VAL A 506 -4.78 -0.55 24.07
C VAL A 506 -5.52 -1.81 24.51
N VAL A 507 -5.00 -2.99 24.17
CA VAL A 507 -5.83 -4.21 24.21
C VAL A 507 -6.22 -4.60 25.64
N VAL A 508 -5.27 -4.53 26.59
CA VAL A 508 -5.55 -4.86 28.00
C VAL A 508 -5.93 -3.64 28.84
N LYS A 509 -6.03 -2.46 28.22
CA LYS A 509 -6.35 -1.21 28.94
C LYS A 509 -7.81 -1.20 29.37
N ARG A 510 -8.09 -0.90 30.64
CA ARG A 510 -9.44 -1.03 31.24
C ARG A 510 -10.35 0.15 30.87
N GLU A 511 -9.76 1.31 30.69
CA GLU A 511 -10.40 2.59 30.39
C GLU A 511 -10.91 2.66 28.94
N LEU A 512 -10.41 1.77 28.07
CA LEU A 512 -10.90 1.61 26.70
C LEU A 512 -12.04 0.62 26.64
N SER A 513 -13.12 1.04 25.97
CA SER A 513 -14.27 0.18 25.73
C SER A 513 -13.92 -1.04 24.88
N ARG A 514 -14.66 -2.15 25.08
CA ARG A 514 -14.58 -3.33 24.20
C ARG A 514 -14.84 -2.93 22.74
N LYS A 515 -15.76 -1.99 22.48
CA LYS A 515 -16.04 -1.44 21.15
C LYS A 515 -14.81 -0.79 20.51
N ALA A 516 -14.07 0.05 21.24
CA ALA A 516 -12.83 0.65 20.73
C ALA A 516 -11.78 -0.43 20.38
N LYS A 517 -11.59 -1.42 21.25
CA LYS A 517 -10.66 -2.54 21.04
C LYS A 517 -11.04 -3.40 19.83
N LEU A 518 -12.33 -3.72 19.68
CA LEU A 518 -12.85 -4.48 18.54
C LEU A 518 -12.77 -3.70 17.23
N SER A 519 -12.87 -2.37 17.25
CA SER A 519 -12.64 -1.56 16.04
C SER A 519 -11.21 -1.73 15.50
N ILE A 520 -10.22 -1.87 16.38
CA ILE A 520 -8.82 -2.13 16.03
C ILE A 520 -8.64 -3.57 15.54
N TYR A 521 -9.31 -4.53 16.19
CA TYR A 521 -9.37 -5.92 15.70
C TYR A 521 -9.82 -5.97 14.24
N GLN A 522 -10.97 -5.35 13.94
CA GLN A 522 -11.56 -5.37 12.61
C GLN A 522 -10.77 -4.57 11.57
N SER A 523 -10.17 -3.43 11.96
CA SER A 523 -9.53 -2.50 11.01
C SER A 523 -8.03 -2.75 10.80
N ILE A 524 -7.36 -3.46 11.72
CA ILE A 524 -5.90 -3.68 11.67
C ILE A 524 -5.56 -5.15 11.81
N TYR A 525 -6.04 -5.81 12.86
CA TYR A 525 -5.63 -7.18 13.18
C TYR A 525 -6.10 -8.18 12.11
N VAL A 526 -7.41 -8.18 11.81
CA VAL A 526 -8.01 -9.07 10.81
C VAL A 526 -7.37 -8.86 9.43
N PRO A 527 -7.28 -7.63 8.87
CA PRO A 527 -6.62 -7.43 7.58
C PRO A 527 -5.14 -7.86 7.54
N ALA A 528 -4.41 -7.72 8.66
CA ALA A 528 -3.02 -8.18 8.73
C ALA A 528 -2.92 -9.71 8.67
N LEU A 529 -3.89 -10.41 9.27
CA LEU A 529 -3.96 -11.87 9.32
C LEU A 529 -4.52 -12.49 8.03
N THR A 530 -5.51 -11.86 7.38
CA THR A 530 -6.26 -12.48 6.28
C THR A 530 -5.90 -11.97 4.89
N TYR A 531 -4.93 -11.09 4.70
CA TYR A 531 -4.59 -10.68 3.32
C TYR A 531 -4.15 -11.88 2.46
N GLY A 532 -4.81 -12.08 1.31
CA GLY A 532 -4.56 -13.19 0.38
C GLY A 532 -5.29 -14.50 0.68
N HIS A 533 -6.12 -14.54 1.73
CA HIS A 533 -6.86 -15.73 2.16
C HIS A 533 -7.86 -16.30 1.14
N GLU A 534 -8.28 -15.49 0.17
CA GLU A 534 -9.13 -15.90 -0.96
C GLU A 534 -8.52 -17.09 -1.71
N LEU A 535 -7.19 -17.23 -1.67
CA LEU A 535 -6.39 -18.23 -2.39
C LEU A 535 -6.00 -19.44 -1.52
N TRP A 536 -6.33 -19.43 -0.23
CA TRP A 536 -5.86 -20.47 0.69
C TRP A 536 -6.61 -21.79 0.52
N VAL A 537 -5.85 -22.89 0.44
CA VAL A 537 -6.35 -24.25 0.63
C VAL A 537 -6.14 -24.62 2.09
N MET A 538 -7.21 -24.60 2.88
CA MET A 538 -7.10 -24.76 4.33
C MET A 538 -7.19 -26.23 4.73
N THR A 539 -6.13 -26.73 5.37
CA THR A 539 -6.16 -27.99 6.15
C THR A 539 -6.72 -27.73 7.54
N GLU A 540 -7.16 -28.76 8.26
CA GLU A 540 -7.59 -28.62 9.67
C GLU A 540 -6.49 -27.99 10.54
N ARG A 541 -5.23 -28.40 10.35
CA ARG A 541 -4.08 -27.79 11.03
C ARG A 541 -4.01 -26.29 10.78
N THR A 542 -4.18 -25.85 9.53
CA THR A 542 -4.17 -24.42 9.18
C THR A 542 -5.36 -23.69 9.82
N ARG A 543 -6.56 -24.28 9.79
CA ARG A 543 -7.76 -23.71 10.42
C ARG A 543 -7.56 -23.51 11.92
N SER A 544 -7.06 -24.51 12.63
CA SER A 544 -6.77 -24.43 14.06
C SER A 544 -5.77 -23.31 14.40
N ARG A 545 -4.73 -23.12 13.57
CA ARG A 545 -3.72 -22.06 13.79
C ARG A 545 -4.29 -20.66 13.58
N VAL A 546 -5.11 -20.45 12.55
CA VAL A 546 -5.80 -19.18 12.32
C VAL A 546 -6.78 -18.88 13.46
N GLN A 547 -7.52 -19.89 13.92
CA GLN A 547 -8.41 -19.77 15.07
C GLN A 547 -7.63 -19.45 16.36
N ALA A 548 -6.50 -20.11 16.61
CA ALA A 548 -5.65 -19.80 17.76
C ALA A 548 -5.14 -18.36 17.71
N ALA A 549 -4.74 -17.87 16.53
CA ALA A 549 -4.33 -16.48 16.33
C ALA A 549 -5.47 -15.50 16.61
N GLU A 550 -6.69 -15.74 16.09
CA GLU A 550 -7.89 -14.96 16.43
C GLU A 550 -8.12 -14.92 17.95
N MET A 551 -8.21 -16.10 18.58
CA MET A 551 -8.56 -16.23 19.99
C MET A 551 -7.49 -15.62 20.90
N SER A 552 -6.24 -15.56 20.47
CA SER A 552 -5.19 -14.86 21.19
C SER A 552 -5.51 -13.36 21.39
N PHE A 553 -6.17 -12.72 20.42
CA PHE A 553 -6.56 -11.32 20.53
C PHE A 553 -7.86 -11.18 21.33
N LEU A 554 -8.89 -11.95 20.99
CA LEU A 554 -10.22 -11.83 21.59
C LEU A 554 -10.21 -12.14 23.10
N ARG A 555 -9.47 -13.16 23.55
CA ARG A 555 -9.30 -13.46 24.98
C ARG A 555 -8.76 -12.27 25.77
N ARG A 556 -7.76 -11.57 25.22
CA ARG A 556 -7.16 -10.39 25.87
C ARG A 556 -8.11 -9.20 25.91
N VAL A 557 -8.96 -9.04 24.90
CA VAL A 557 -10.03 -8.02 24.91
C VAL A 557 -11.06 -8.32 26.00
N ALA A 558 -11.43 -9.60 26.17
CA ALA A 558 -12.33 -10.07 27.21
C ALA A 558 -11.71 -10.05 28.62
N GLY A 559 -10.37 -9.96 28.73
CA GLY A 559 -9.66 -10.04 30.00
C GLY A 559 -9.45 -11.48 30.49
N LEU A 560 -9.61 -12.46 29.61
CA LEU A 560 -9.49 -13.88 29.89
C LEU A 560 -8.11 -14.42 29.51
N SER A 561 -7.63 -15.36 30.31
CA SER A 561 -6.45 -16.18 30.09
C SER A 561 -6.84 -17.57 29.55
N LEU A 562 -5.84 -18.42 29.30
CA LEU A 562 -6.08 -19.83 28.99
C LEU A 562 -6.46 -20.64 30.24
N ARG A 563 -6.13 -20.15 31.44
CA ARG A 563 -6.41 -20.84 32.72
C ARG A 563 -7.89 -20.80 33.08
N ASP A 564 -8.62 -19.81 32.57
CA ASP A 564 -10.06 -19.65 32.84
C ASP A 564 -10.92 -20.69 32.12
N ARG A 565 -10.34 -21.49 31.20
CA ARG A 565 -10.98 -22.61 30.49
C ARG A 565 -12.33 -22.27 29.81
N VAL A 566 -12.59 -20.99 29.54
CA VAL A 566 -13.78 -20.53 28.80
C VAL A 566 -13.70 -20.95 27.34
N ARG A 567 -14.78 -21.51 26.80
CA ARG A 567 -14.89 -21.95 25.39
C ARG A 567 -14.80 -20.76 24.43
N SER A 568 -14.26 -21.02 23.23
CA SER A 568 -14.05 -19.96 22.22
C SER A 568 -15.37 -19.38 21.70
N SER A 569 -16.41 -20.20 21.53
CA SER A 569 -17.78 -19.78 21.20
C SER A 569 -18.32 -18.73 22.16
N VAL A 570 -18.23 -19.01 23.47
CA VAL A 570 -18.74 -18.11 24.53
C VAL A 570 -18.06 -16.75 24.47
N ILE A 571 -16.74 -16.71 24.26
CA ILE A 571 -15.99 -15.44 24.15
C ILE A 571 -16.43 -14.65 22.92
N ARG A 572 -16.66 -15.33 21.79
CA ARG A 572 -17.12 -14.69 20.56
C ARG A 572 -18.53 -14.12 20.71
N GLU A 573 -19.43 -14.87 21.34
CA GLU A 573 -20.79 -14.47 21.66
C GLU A 573 -20.81 -13.25 22.59
N GLU A 574 -20.05 -13.28 23.69
CA GLU A 574 -19.92 -12.17 24.64
C GLU A 574 -19.38 -10.88 23.97
N LEU A 575 -18.49 -11.03 23.00
CA LEU A 575 -17.90 -9.91 22.25
C LEU A 575 -18.71 -9.51 21.01
N GLY A 576 -19.74 -10.27 20.62
CA GLY A 576 -20.51 -10.04 19.38
C GLY A 576 -19.65 -10.15 18.12
N VAL A 577 -18.74 -11.13 18.04
CA VAL A 577 -17.79 -11.29 16.93
C VAL A 577 -18.00 -12.63 16.23
N ASP A 578 -18.31 -12.59 14.93
CA ASP A 578 -18.33 -13.78 14.06
C ASP A 578 -16.95 -14.47 14.02
N PRO A 579 -16.88 -15.82 13.97
CA PRO A 579 -15.62 -16.53 13.78
C PRO A 579 -14.86 -16.06 12.54
N LEU A 580 -13.57 -15.81 12.68
CA LEU A 580 -12.73 -15.37 11.56
C LEU A 580 -12.74 -16.35 10.38
N LEU A 581 -12.81 -17.65 10.66
CA LEU A 581 -12.91 -18.68 9.62
C LEU A 581 -14.19 -18.53 8.79
N LEU A 582 -15.31 -18.09 9.37
CA LEU A 582 -16.54 -17.81 8.62
C LEU A 582 -16.31 -16.68 7.62
N ARG A 583 -15.62 -15.61 8.03
CA ARG A 583 -15.23 -14.51 7.14
C ARG A 583 -14.31 -14.99 6.01
N VAL A 584 -13.40 -15.91 6.31
CA VAL A 584 -12.47 -16.48 5.32
C VAL A 584 -13.25 -17.30 4.29
N GLU A 585 -14.08 -18.23 4.73
CA GLU A 585 -14.92 -19.08 3.87
C GLU A 585 -15.84 -18.24 2.97
N ARG A 586 -16.53 -17.22 3.54
CA ARG A 586 -17.37 -16.29 2.77
C ARG A 586 -16.59 -15.58 1.67
N SER A 587 -15.34 -15.20 1.91
CA SER A 587 -14.53 -14.47 0.94
C SER A 587 -13.98 -15.37 -0.16
N GLN A 588 -13.60 -16.62 0.17
CA GLN A 588 -13.21 -17.64 -0.80
C GLN A 588 -14.36 -17.97 -1.76
N MET A 589 -15.56 -18.19 -1.22
CA MET A 589 -16.75 -18.44 -2.05
C MET A 589 -17.21 -17.20 -2.81
N ARG A 590 -17.05 -15.98 -2.25
CA ARG A 590 -17.28 -14.74 -2.99
C ARG A 590 -16.34 -14.63 -4.19
N TRP A 591 -15.06 -14.99 -4.02
CA TRP A 591 -14.08 -15.02 -5.09
C TRP A 591 -14.44 -16.05 -6.17
N LEU A 592 -14.86 -17.27 -5.78
CA LEU A 592 -15.38 -18.27 -6.71
C LEU A 592 -16.50 -17.71 -7.57
N GLY A 593 -17.54 -17.12 -6.96
CA GLY A 593 -18.63 -16.52 -7.73
C GLY A 593 -18.15 -15.40 -8.66
N HIS A 594 -17.13 -14.63 -8.25
CA HIS A 594 -16.53 -13.63 -9.13
C HIS A 594 -15.86 -14.26 -10.36
N LEU A 595 -15.08 -15.32 -10.19
CA LEU A 595 -14.43 -16.07 -11.28
C LEU A 595 -15.44 -16.66 -12.27
N VAL A 596 -16.52 -17.28 -11.76
CA VAL A 596 -17.60 -17.86 -12.57
C VAL A 596 -18.22 -16.79 -13.48
N ARG A 597 -18.49 -15.60 -12.93
CA ARG A 597 -19.11 -14.47 -13.62
C ARG A 597 -18.12 -13.59 -14.41
N MET A 598 -16.83 -13.92 -14.46
CA MET A 598 -15.88 -13.11 -15.25
C MET A 598 -16.18 -13.26 -16.74
N PRO A 599 -16.23 -12.15 -17.50
CA PRO A 599 -16.41 -12.22 -18.95
C PRO A 599 -15.23 -12.94 -19.63
N PRO A 600 -15.43 -13.49 -20.83
CA PRO A 600 -14.35 -14.05 -21.65
C PRO A 600 -13.21 -13.04 -21.86
N GLY A 601 -11.98 -13.55 -21.93
CA GLY A 601 -10.76 -12.75 -22.09
C GLY A 601 -10.19 -12.20 -20.77
N ARG A 602 -10.87 -12.37 -19.63
CA ARG A 602 -10.30 -12.09 -18.31
C ARG A 602 -9.37 -13.23 -17.88
N LEU A 603 -8.08 -12.95 -17.75
CA LEU A 603 -7.05 -13.96 -17.52
C LEU A 603 -7.31 -14.88 -16.32
N PRO A 604 -7.74 -14.37 -15.13
CA PRO A 604 -8.07 -15.24 -13.99
C PRO A 604 -9.25 -16.18 -14.27
N GLY A 605 -10.25 -15.70 -15.04
CA GLY A 605 -11.42 -16.48 -15.44
C GLY A 605 -11.05 -17.57 -16.46
N GLU A 606 -10.20 -17.23 -17.44
CA GLU A 606 -9.67 -18.20 -18.40
C GLU A 606 -8.85 -19.30 -17.71
N VAL A 607 -7.94 -18.91 -16.80
CA VAL A 607 -7.13 -19.87 -16.01
C VAL A 607 -7.98 -20.72 -15.07
N PHE A 608 -9.11 -20.20 -14.55
CA PHE A 608 -10.05 -20.96 -13.74
C PHE A 608 -10.75 -22.06 -14.55
N ARG A 609 -11.14 -21.76 -15.80
CA ARG A 609 -11.81 -22.70 -16.71
C ARG A 609 -10.84 -23.69 -17.35
N ALA A 610 -9.61 -23.25 -17.62
CA ALA A 610 -8.57 -24.06 -18.23
C ALA A 610 -8.16 -25.24 -17.35
N ARG A 611 -7.76 -26.33 -18.01
CA ARG A 611 -7.17 -27.51 -17.38
C ARG A 611 -5.69 -27.61 -17.80
N PRO A 612 -4.75 -27.80 -16.86
CA PRO A 612 -3.36 -28.01 -17.23
C PRO A 612 -3.22 -29.33 -18.02
N THR A 613 -2.26 -29.37 -18.94
CA THR A 613 -1.98 -30.50 -19.83
C THR A 613 -0.71 -31.23 -19.38
N GLY A 614 -0.64 -32.54 -19.59
CA GLY A 614 0.55 -33.36 -19.30
C GLY A 614 0.24 -34.66 -18.56
N ARG A 615 1.30 -35.43 -18.26
CA ARG A 615 1.20 -36.69 -17.50
C ARG A 615 1.38 -36.43 -16.01
N ARG A 616 0.41 -36.86 -15.20
CA ARG A 616 0.56 -36.81 -13.74
C ARG A 616 1.48 -37.95 -13.27
N PRO A 617 2.44 -37.66 -12.40
CA PRO A 617 3.26 -38.68 -11.76
C PRO A 617 2.47 -39.43 -10.68
N ARG A 618 2.98 -40.60 -10.28
CA ARG A 618 2.36 -41.47 -9.27
C ARG A 618 2.34 -40.79 -7.89
N GLY A 619 1.27 -41.05 -7.12
CA GLY A 619 1.07 -40.55 -5.75
C GLY A 619 -0.18 -39.69 -5.60
N ARG A 620 -0.55 -39.37 -4.35
CA ARG A 620 -1.70 -38.51 -4.05
C ARG A 620 -1.40 -37.06 -4.44
N PRO A 621 -2.17 -36.44 -5.35
CA PRO A 621 -1.98 -35.04 -5.70
C PRO A 621 -2.34 -34.11 -4.53
N ARG A 622 -1.76 -32.91 -4.52
CA ARG A 622 -2.20 -31.84 -3.62
C ARG A 622 -3.64 -31.45 -3.96
N THR A 623 -4.43 -31.10 -2.96
CA THR A 623 -5.79 -30.59 -3.18
C THR A 623 -5.71 -29.26 -3.92
N ARG A 624 -6.39 -29.17 -5.07
CA ARG A 624 -6.46 -27.92 -5.81
C ARG A 624 -7.32 -26.90 -5.08
N TRP A 625 -7.05 -25.61 -5.31
CA TRP A 625 -7.95 -24.56 -4.82
C TRP A 625 -9.40 -24.75 -5.30
N ARG A 626 -9.58 -25.12 -6.57
CA ARG A 626 -10.90 -25.38 -7.15
C ARG A 626 -11.62 -26.53 -6.42
N ASP A 627 -10.94 -27.64 -6.20
CA ASP A 627 -11.53 -28.80 -5.52
C ASP A 627 -11.86 -28.47 -4.06
N TYR A 628 -10.99 -27.72 -3.39
CA TYR A 628 -11.22 -27.24 -2.03
C TYR A 628 -12.45 -26.33 -1.94
N VAL A 629 -12.58 -25.33 -2.82
CA VAL A 629 -13.70 -24.38 -2.76
C VAL A 629 -15.01 -25.01 -3.19
N SER A 630 -15.00 -25.96 -4.14
CA SER A 630 -16.18 -26.75 -4.51
C SER A 630 -16.64 -27.63 -3.35
N ARG A 631 -15.71 -28.32 -2.69
CA ARG A 631 -16.04 -29.08 -1.46
C ARG A 631 -16.55 -28.17 -0.35
N LEU A 632 -15.99 -26.98 -0.20
CA LEU A 632 -16.47 -26.00 0.77
C LEU A 632 -17.90 -25.56 0.44
N ALA A 633 -18.23 -25.29 -0.83
CA ALA A 633 -19.57 -24.93 -1.25
C ALA A 633 -20.58 -26.07 -0.99
N TRP A 634 -20.19 -27.32 -1.27
CA TRP A 634 -21.00 -28.49 -0.93
C TRP A 634 -21.22 -28.62 0.58
N GLU A 635 -20.15 -28.64 1.39
CA GLU A 635 -20.23 -28.81 2.85
C GLU A 635 -21.02 -27.70 3.55
N ARG A 636 -21.07 -26.49 2.96
CA ARG A 636 -21.57 -25.28 3.63
C ARG A 636 -22.89 -24.78 3.08
N LEU A 637 -23.15 -24.99 1.79
CA LEU A 637 -24.34 -24.53 1.08
C LEU A 637 -25.17 -25.68 0.51
N GLY A 638 -24.67 -26.93 0.54
CA GLY A 638 -25.36 -28.08 -0.04
C GLY A 638 -25.38 -28.08 -1.57
N ILE A 639 -24.56 -27.25 -2.22
CA ILE A 639 -24.56 -27.07 -3.68
C ILE A 639 -23.61 -28.09 -4.32
N PRO A 640 -24.10 -29.04 -5.14
CA PRO A 640 -23.26 -29.98 -5.86
C PRO A 640 -22.29 -29.27 -6.82
N GLN A 641 -21.18 -29.91 -7.14
CA GLN A 641 -20.17 -29.33 -8.05
C GLN A 641 -20.74 -29.03 -9.46
N GLU A 642 -21.73 -29.81 -9.90
CA GLU A 642 -22.36 -29.71 -11.22
C GLU A 642 -23.22 -28.43 -11.35
N GLU A 643 -23.98 -28.10 -10.30
CA GLU A 643 -24.84 -26.91 -10.21
C GLU A 643 -24.07 -25.65 -9.77
N LEU A 644 -22.86 -25.81 -9.22
CA LEU A 644 -22.11 -24.73 -8.60
C LEU A 644 -21.88 -23.53 -9.54
N ALA A 645 -21.63 -23.78 -10.82
CA ALA A 645 -21.42 -22.71 -11.80
C ALA A 645 -22.71 -21.93 -12.10
N GLU A 646 -23.85 -22.63 -12.15
CA GLU A 646 -25.17 -22.02 -12.37
C GLU A 646 -25.55 -21.15 -11.17
N VAL A 647 -25.54 -21.73 -9.97
CA VAL A 647 -25.94 -21.01 -8.74
C VAL A 647 -24.98 -19.86 -8.42
N ALA A 648 -23.67 -20.05 -8.62
CA ALA A 648 -22.71 -18.97 -8.44
C ALA A 648 -22.76 -17.94 -9.58
N GLY A 649 -23.34 -18.27 -10.73
CA GLY A 649 -23.62 -17.34 -11.82
C GLY A 649 -24.66 -16.29 -11.42
N GLU A 650 -25.66 -16.70 -10.63
CA GLU A 650 -26.72 -15.84 -10.12
C GLU A 650 -26.25 -14.96 -8.96
N ARG A 651 -25.94 -13.69 -9.25
CA ARG A 651 -25.28 -12.77 -8.30
C ARG A 651 -26.06 -12.58 -7.01
N GLU A 652 -27.37 -12.34 -7.10
CA GLU A 652 -28.23 -12.05 -5.95
C GLU A 652 -28.47 -13.30 -5.08
N VAL A 653 -28.67 -14.45 -5.72
CA VAL A 653 -28.79 -15.75 -5.04
C VAL A 653 -27.50 -16.07 -4.29
N TRP A 654 -26.36 -16.03 -4.99
CA TRP A 654 -25.05 -16.30 -4.40
C TRP A 654 -24.72 -15.34 -3.25
N ALA A 655 -24.98 -14.04 -3.42
CA ALA A 655 -24.74 -13.05 -2.36
C ALA A 655 -25.62 -13.29 -1.13
N SER A 656 -26.86 -13.73 -1.33
CA SER A 656 -27.80 -14.05 -0.24
C SER A 656 -27.37 -15.30 0.52
N LEU A 657 -26.99 -16.38 -0.19
CA LEU A 657 -26.47 -17.61 0.41
C LEU A 657 -25.23 -17.33 1.29
N LEU A 658 -24.28 -16.53 0.80
CA LEU A 658 -23.09 -16.18 1.57
C LEU A 658 -23.38 -15.29 2.78
N ARG A 659 -24.41 -14.44 2.70
CA ARG A 659 -24.85 -13.59 3.82
C ARG A 659 -25.48 -14.44 4.93
N LEU A 660 -26.30 -15.42 4.55
CA LEU A 660 -27.02 -16.30 5.46
C LEU A 660 -26.18 -17.46 5.99
N LEU A 661 -24.97 -17.67 5.44
CA LEU A 661 -24.09 -18.75 5.86
C LEU A 661 -23.81 -18.71 7.38
N PRO A 662 -24.22 -19.74 8.16
CA PRO A 662 -24.01 -19.77 9.60
C PRO A 662 -22.58 -20.16 9.96
N PRO A 663 -22.07 -19.83 11.16
CA PRO A 663 -20.79 -20.35 11.64
C PRO A 663 -20.80 -21.88 11.73
N ARG A 664 -19.63 -22.52 11.58
CA ARG A 664 -19.51 -23.96 11.86
C ARG A 664 -19.71 -24.19 13.37
N PRO A 665 -20.32 -25.32 13.79
CA PRO A 665 -20.31 -25.72 15.19
C PRO A 665 -18.86 -25.89 15.66
N ASP A 666 -18.52 -25.32 16.82
CA ASP A 666 -17.17 -25.47 17.38
C ASP A 666 -16.94 -26.96 17.69
N PRO A 667 -15.80 -27.56 17.28
CA PRO A 667 -15.40 -28.86 17.80
C PRO A 667 -15.23 -28.69 19.32
N GLY A 668 -15.95 -29.50 20.08
CA GLY A 668 -16.16 -29.45 21.54
C GLY A 668 -15.07 -28.78 22.36
#